data_AF-A0A5B8LQJ8-F1
#
_entry.id   AF-A0A5B8LQJ8-F1
#
_cell.length_a   1.000
_cell.length_b   1.000
_cell.length_c   1.000
_cell.angle_alpha   90.00
_cell.angle_beta   90.00
_cell.angle_gamma   90.00
#
_symmetry.space_group_name_H-M   'P 1'
#
loop_
_entity.id
_entity.type
_entity.pdbx_description
1 polymer ?
#
loop_
_entity_poly.entity_id
_entity_poly.type
_entity_poly.pdbx_seq_one_letter_code
_entity_poly.pdbx_strand_id
1 'polypeptide(L)'
;MTVSTWSDEEANRLVATLHAQGVNRDIALEIYATRQLGLDPSLVLHGGGNTSVKTAWTDIDGREVDVLCVKGSGADMGTIGLGGMPLMRIAELVRLIDIAQLSDDHLVMLQRRMLLDPAAPSPSIEALLHGIIPQKFVNHTHANAIVSLTNQPRGEDLVRELFPDALIVPYVMPGFDLAKATYSALAGQPDADGIILLKHGIFTFSDDARDAYERMIAMVDKAERRLSQGRSKPFASITLPHALADASQIAPILRGAIAIPGEIDDVSRRFVLEHRASPEILEFCNAPGLQSLVSRGNATPEHVLRIKRTGVALPAPRQDALDAFRQAVEAAVAAYSDDYRQYFGRNAARAAEPKTMLDTMPRVFYVPGIGLFAAGPTKKAAAAAADVAEATVEVITRAEGIDRFESLSEADLFDIEYWSLEQAKLAKAQVKPLTGQVAVITGGAGSVGSAIATALKAEGAEIALFDLGGPSLEKEAARLGALGVACDVTDVGSVDAAVARTAAHFGGVDILVSNAGIASQGRVAEVSDDVFRRDFDVNFWGHQSVARAVVKVMEQQGNGGALLFNLAKQAVRSGPYETSIAALLALVQQYAIEHGASGITANAVHSDGVHAGLMAPPITANGHVRSNLIGREVTTTDVADAFVYLAKARVCTGVVLSIDGGNVGAMMR
;
A
#
# COMPACT_ATOMS: atom_id res chain seq x y z
N MET A 1 -8.85 2.54 25.06
CA MET A 1 -8.31 1.75 26.19
C MET A 1 -8.17 0.35 25.69
N THR A 2 -6.92 -0.07 25.64
CA THR A 2 -6.42 -1.36 25.19
C THR A 2 -6.89 -2.39 26.21
N VAL A 3 -7.44 -3.50 25.73
CA VAL A 3 -7.95 -4.57 26.57
C VAL A 3 -7.23 -5.85 26.19
N SER A 4 -6.88 -6.67 27.17
CA SER A 4 -6.27 -7.97 26.93
C SER A 4 -7.22 -8.83 26.11
N THR A 5 -6.69 -9.36 25.01
CA THR A 5 -7.35 -10.35 24.15
C THR A 5 -6.82 -11.75 24.39
N TRP A 6 -5.98 -11.95 25.42
CA TRP A 6 -5.38 -13.24 25.72
C TRP A 6 -6.44 -14.29 26.10
N SER A 7 -6.43 -15.42 25.39
CA SER A 7 -7.26 -16.58 25.69
C SER A 7 -6.39 -17.82 25.90
N ASP A 8 -6.42 -18.37 27.12
CA ASP A 8 -5.69 -19.61 27.44
C ASP A 8 -6.16 -20.78 26.57
N GLU A 9 -7.44 -20.82 26.20
CA GLU A 9 -7.99 -21.85 25.32
C GLU A 9 -7.40 -21.76 23.91
N GLU A 10 -7.33 -20.56 23.33
CA GLU A 10 -6.74 -20.34 22.01
C GLU A 10 -5.23 -20.55 22.00
N ALA A 11 -4.53 -20.07 23.03
CA ALA A 11 -3.11 -20.28 23.20
C ALA A 11 -2.79 -21.79 23.24
N ASN A 12 -3.53 -22.56 24.05
CA ASN A 12 -3.34 -24.00 24.15
C ASN A 12 -3.69 -24.74 22.85
N ARG A 13 -4.71 -24.29 22.10
CA ARG A 13 -5.01 -24.82 20.76
C ARG A 13 -3.87 -24.59 19.77
N LEU A 14 -3.31 -23.39 19.75
CA LEU A 14 -2.18 -23.08 18.87
C LEU A 14 -0.94 -23.87 19.26
N VAL A 15 -0.65 -23.99 20.57
CA VAL A 15 0.44 -24.82 21.11
C VAL A 15 0.28 -26.27 20.65
N ALA A 16 -0.90 -26.88 20.78
CA ALA A 16 -1.12 -28.25 20.33
C ALA A 16 -0.90 -28.41 18.81
N THR A 17 -1.35 -27.43 18.03
CA THR A 17 -1.21 -27.42 16.57
C THR A 17 0.25 -27.34 16.13
N LEU A 18 1.03 -26.42 16.72
CA LEU A 18 2.43 -26.20 16.38
C LEU A 18 3.34 -27.30 16.97
N HIS A 19 2.99 -27.86 18.13
CA HIS A 19 3.70 -29.00 18.70
C HIS A 19 3.64 -30.23 17.78
N ALA A 20 2.51 -30.47 17.11
CA ALA A 20 2.39 -31.52 16.10
C ALA A 20 3.30 -31.28 14.88
N GLN A 21 3.83 -30.07 14.70
CA GLN A 21 4.78 -29.67 13.65
C GLN A 21 6.22 -29.61 14.16
N GLY A 22 6.49 -30.05 15.40
CA GLY A 22 7.83 -30.04 16.01
C GLY A 22 8.23 -28.72 16.66
N VAL A 23 7.32 -27.78 16.84
CA VAL A 23 7.59 -26.51 17.53
C VAL A 23 7.41 -26.69 19.04
N ASN A 24 8.41 -26.26 19.82
CA ASN A 24 8.30 -26.34 21.28
C ASN A 24 7.24 -25.37 21.85
N ARG A 25 6.82 -25.62 23.09
CA ARG A 25 5.74 -24.85 23.73
C ARG A 25 6.05 -23.37 23.85
N ASP A 26 7.30 -23.03 24.14
CA ASP A 26 7.73 -21.64 24.34
C ASP A 26 7.55 -20.81 23.07
N ILE A 27 8.03 -21.32 21.93
CA ILE A 27 7.91 -20.65 20.64
C ILE A 27 6.43 -20.56 20.22
N ALA A 28 5.64 -21.59 20.49
CA ALA A 28 4.22 -21.56 20.15
C ALA A 28 3.43 -20.51 20.97
N LEU A 29 3.74 -20.35 22.27
CA LEU A 29 3.18 -19.28 23.08
C LEU A 29 3.66 -17.90 22.64
N GLU A 30 4.93 -17.78 22.29
CA GLU A 30 5.50 -16.54 21.77
C GLU A 30 4.80 -16.12 20.47
N ILE A 31 4.59 -17.05 19.54
CA ILE A 31 3.80 -16.79 18.31
C ILE A 31 2.37 -16.33 18.65
N TYR A 32 1.73 -16.92 19.67
CA TYR A 32 0.42 -16.48 20.11
C TYR A 32 0.45 -15.03 20.64
N ALA A 33 1.35 -14.74 21.58
CA ALA A 33 1.53 -13.39 22.14
C ALA A 33 1.81 -12.35 21.05
N THR A 34 2.71 -12.68 20.12
CA THR A 34 3.07 -11.84 18.96
C THR A 34 1.85 -11.51 18.12
N ARG A 35 0.99 -12.50 17.84
CA ARG A 35 -0.26 -12.29 17.09
C ARG A 35 -1.23 -11.40 17.85
N GLN A 36 -1.42 -11.61 19.15
CA GLN A 36 -2.31 -10.77 19.94
C GLN A 36 -1.86 -9.30 19.95
N LEU A 37 -0.56 -9.03 20.07
CA LEU A 37 -0.01 -7.68 19.97
C LEU A 37 -0.17 -7.10 18.56
N GLY A 38 0.09 -7.91 17.51
CA GLY A 38 0.00 -7.47 16.12
C GLY A 38 -1.41 -7.29 15.57
N LEU A 39 -2.45 -7.77 16.27
CA LEU A 39 -3.85 -7.54 15.92
C LEU A 39 -4.35 -6.15 16.36
N ASP A 40 -3.66 -5.50 17.29
CA ASP A 40 -4.00 -4.15 17.76
C ASP A 40 -3.12 -3.09 17.09
N PRO A 41 -3.65 -2.30 16.14
CA PRO A 41 -2.89 -1.27 15.44
C PRO A 41 -2.46 -0.11 16.34
N SER A 42 -3.02 0.03 17.55
CA SER A 42 -2.56 1.04 18.52
C SER A 42 -1.26 0.64 19.23
N LEU A 43 -0.88 -0.65 19.18
CA LEU A 43 0.35 -1.17 19.74
C LEU A 43 1.47 -1.24 18.70
N VAL A 44 1.16 -1.75 17.51
CA VAL A 44 2.15 -1.99 16.46
C VAL A 44 1.56 -1.75 15.07
N LEU A 45 2.32 -1.05 14.21
CA LEU A 45 1.97 -0.84 12.80
C LEU A 45 3.12 -1.19 11.85
N HIS A 46 2.79 -1.82 10.73
CA HIS A 46 3.59 -1.92 9.49
C HIS A 46 5.11 -2.09 9.62
N GLY A 47 5.56 -3.00 10.48
CA GLY A 47 6.97 -3.35 10.63
C GLY A 47 7.67 -2.76 11.86
N GLY A 48 6.96 -1.98 12.68
CA GLY A 48 7.37 -1.66 14.06
C GLY A 48 7.16 -2.84 15.02
N GLY A 49 7.70 -2.73 16.23
CA GLY A 49 7.61 -3.74 17.28
C GLY A 49 8.39 -5.02 16.98
N ASN A 50 8.82 -5.71 18.03
CA ASN A 50 9.56 -6.97 17.94
C ASN A 50 9.22 -7.84 19.15
N THR A 51 9.22 -9.14 19.00
CA THR A 51 9.00 -10.04 20.13
C THR A 51 9.99 -11.20 20.05
N SER A 52 10.31 -11.79 21.19
CA SER A 52 11.26 -12.89 21.25
C SER A 52 11.07 -13.80 22.44
N VAL A 53 11.51 -15.04 22.28
CA VAL A 53 11.63 -16.01 23.36
C VAL A 53 13.01 -16.67 23.40
N LYS A 54 13.53 -16.88 24.61
CA LYS A 54 14.74 -17.65 24.89
C LYS A 54 14.35 -19.09 25.24
N THR A 55 14.89 -20.09 24.56
CA THR A 55 14.52 -21.50 24.79
C THR A 55 15.62 -22.45 24.31
N ALA A 56 15.48 -23.74 24.62
CA ALA A 56 16.33 -24.79 24.08
C ALA A 56 15.76 -25.31 22.74
N TRP A 57 16.64 -25.61 21.79
CA TRP A 57 16.30 -26.16 20.49
C TRP A 57 17.22 -27.31 20.12
N THR A 58 16.68 -28.34 19.47
CA THR A 58 17.48 -29.44 18.91
C THR A 58 17.87 -29.09 17.48
N ASP A 59 19.17 -28.87 17.26
CA ASP A 59 19.74 -28.55 15.95
C ASP A 59 19.71 -29.79 15.01
N ILE A 60 19.96 -29.59 13.72
CA ILE A 60 19.90 -30.64 12.69
C ILE A 60 20.89 -31.80 12.94
N ASP A 61 21.96 -31.53 13.70
CA ASP A 61 22.95 -32.53 14.11
C ASP A 61 22.56 -33.27 15.40
N GLY A 62 21.37 -32.97 15.96
CA GLY A 62 20.82 -33.59 17.16
C GLY A 62 21.30 -32.97 18.48
N ARG A 63 22.11 -31.90 18.45
CA ARG A 63 22.57 -31.22 19.68
C ARG A 63 21.51 -30.26 20.20
N GLU A 64 21.34 -30.23 21.52
CA GLU A 64 20.58 -29.16 22.17
C GLU A 64 21.41 -27.88 22.25
N VAL A 65 20.80 -26.78 21.85
CA VAL A 65 21.43 -25.45 21.81
C VAL A 65 20.47 -24.42 22.36
N ASP A 66 20.98 -23.48 23.15
CA ASP A 66 20.20 -22.35 23.63
C ASP A 66 20.04 -21.33 22.50
N VAL A 67 18.79 -20.95 22.24
CA VAL A 67 18.43 -20.05 21.15
C VAL A 67 17.62 -18.85 21.61
N LEU A 68 17.83 -17.74 20.91
CA LEU A 68 16.87 -16.65 20.84
C LEU A 68 16.04 -16.85 19.57
N CYS A 69 14.73 -16.99 19.76
CA CYS A 69 13.75 -16.98 18.68
C CYS A 69 13.15 -15.58 18.64
N VAL A 70 13.45 -14.79 17.61
CA VAL A 70 13.08 -13.36 17.54
C VAL A 70 12.39 -13.05 16.22
N LYS A 71 11.45 -12.09 16.22
CA LYS A 71 10.76 -11.65 15.01
C LYS A 71 11.74 -11.30 13.89
N GLY A 72 11.51 -11.87 12.71
CA GLY A 72 12.22 -11.56 11.49
C GLY A 72 11.85 -10.18 10.94
N SER A 73 12.83 -9.53 10.31
CA SER A 73 12.64 -8.27 9.59
C SER A 73 11.64 -8.46 8.45
N GLY A 74 10.57 -7.65 8.43
CA GLY A 74 9.50 -7.69 7.43
C GLY A 74 8.37 -8.68 7.70
N ALA A 75 8.44 -9.48 8.78
CA ALA A 75 7.33 -10.32 9.20
C ALA A 75 6.22 -9.50 9.87
N ASP A 76 4.97 -9.80 9.52
CA ASP A 76 3.76 -9.22 10.08
C ASP A 76 3.39 -9.94 11.39
N MET A 77 3.36 -9.21 12.50
CA MET A 77 3.11 -9.80 13.84
C MET A 77 1.72 -10.44 13.95
N GLY A 78 0.69 -9.83 13.37
CA GLY A 78 -0.70 -10.31 13.47
C GLY A 78 -0.94 -11.66 12.77
N THR A 79 -0.06 -12.03 11.84
CA THR A 79 -0.17 -13.28 11.06
C THR A 79 1.06 -14.20 11.18
N ILE A 80 2.03 -13.84 12.03
CA ILE A 80 3.34 -14.51 12.08
C ILE A 80 3.23 -16.01 12.38
N GLY A 81 4.12 -16.80 11.80
CA GLY A 81 4.33 -18.21 12.15
C GLY A 81 5.81 -18.47 12.37
N LEU A 82 6.20 -19.74 12.55
CA LEU A 82 7.60 -20.12 12.78
C LEU A 82 8.55 -19.59 11.69
N GLY A 83 8.12 -19.60 10.43
CA GLY A 83 8.93 -19.07 9.32
C GLY A 83 9.26 -17.57 9.42
N GLY A 84 8.54 -16.81 10.26
CA GLY A 84 8.82 -15.41 10.56
C GLY A 84 9.64 -15.21 11.84
N MET A 85 10.02 -16.27 12.55
CA MET A 85 10.71 -16.23 13.84
C MET A 85 12.07 -16.97 13.74
N PRO A 86 13.10 -16.37 13.12
CA PRO A 86 14.43 -16.96 13.03
C PRO A 86 15.02 -17.33 14.39
N LEU A 87 15.73 -18.46 14.42
CA LEU A 87 16.41 -19.02 15.58
C LEU A 87 17.91 -18.68 15.54
N MET A 88 18.43 -18.09 16.62
CA MET A 88 19.82 -17.65 16.73
C MET A 88 20.51 -18.21 17.97
N ARG A 89 21.79 -18.56 17.88
CA ARG A 89 22.59 -18.97 19.05
C ARG A 89 22.76 -17.81 20.03
N ILE A 90 22.09 -17.88 21.18
CA ILE A 90 21.98 -16.73 22.10
C ILE A 90 23.29 -16.41 22.84
N ALA A 91 24.05 -17.43 23.24
CA ALA A 91 25.29 -17.24 23.99
C ALA A 91 26.34 -16.44 23.18
N GLU A 92 26.39 -16.66 21.86
CA GLU A 92 27.28 -15.92 20.96
C GLU A 92 26.78 -14.49 20.73
N LEU A 93 25.46 -14.32 20.62
CA LEU A 93 24.82 -13.02 20.42
C LEU A 93 25.07 -12.08 21.61
N VAL A 94 24.79 -12.54 22.83
CA VAL A 94 24.91 -11.69 24.04
C VAL A 94 26.35 -11.23 24.26
N ARG A 95 27.36 -12.04 23.89
CA ARG A 95 28.78 -11.65 23.97
C ARG A 95 29.16 -10.46 23.08
N LEU A 96 28.33 -10.09 22.10
CA LEU A 96 28.57 -8.89 21.31
C LEU A 96 28.50 -7.63 22.15
N ILE A 97 27.81 -7.64 23.30
CA ILE A 97 27.67 -6.47 24.17
C ILE A 97 29.02 -5.97 24.72
N ASP A 98 30.00 -6.87 24.85
CA ASP A 98 31.35 -6.57 25.34
C ASP A 98 32.21 -5.83 24.29
N ILE A 99 31.80 -5.82 23.02
CA ILE A 99 32.53 -5.13 21.95
C ILE A 99 32.40 -3.62 22.16
N ALA A 100 33.48 -2.85 22.08
CA ALA A 100 33.45 -1.41 22.33
C ALA A 100 32.52 -0.64 21.37
N GLN A 101 32.66 -0.91 20.06
CA GLN A 101 31.86 -0.31 18.98
C GLN A 101 31.68 -1.33 17.87
N LEU A 102 30.51 -1.33 17.23
CA LEU A 102 30.17 -2.24 16.15
C LEU A 102 29.33 -1.50 15.11
N SER A 103 29.73 -1.55 13.84
CA SER A 103 28.92 -1.00 12.76
C SER A 103 27.70 -1.87 12.47
N ASP A 104 26.66 -1.27 11.90
CA ASP A 104 25.42 -1.97 11.55
C ASP A 104 25.63 -3.15 10.59
N ASP A 105 26.50 -2.97 9.58
CA ASP A 105 26.85 -4.03 8.64
C ASP A 105 27.52 -5.22 9.35
N HIS A 106 28.42 -4.95 10.29
CA HIS A 106 29.04 -6.01 11.09
C HIS A 106 28.05 -6.65 12.04
N LEU A 107 27.14 -5.88 12.66
CA LEU A 107 26.08 -6.41 13.51
C LEU A 107 25.19 -7.37 12.72
N VAL A 108 24.71 -6.96 11.54
CA VAL A 108 23.85 -7.80 10.68
C VAL A 108 24.61 -9.04 10.19
N MET A 109 25.87 -8.89 9.78
CA MET A 109 26.70 -10.03 9.39
C MET A 109 26.87 -11.03 10.54
N LEU A 110 27.17 -10.55 11.75
CA LEU A 110 27.33 -11.39 12.94
C LEU A 110 26.02 -12.06 13.34
N GLN A 111 24.91 -11.33 13.34
CA GLN A 111 23.58 -11.88 13.58
C GLN A 111 23.23 -12.97 12.54
N ARG A 112 23.52 -12.75 11.25
CA ARG A 112 23.31 -13.76 10.20
C ARG A 112 24.14 -15.03 10.45
N ARG A 113 25.39 -14.88 10.90
CA ARG A 113 26.28 -16.01 11.22
C ARG A 113 25.75 -16.86 12.39
N MET A 114 24.99 -16.25 13.30
CA MET A 114 24.44 -16.92 14.47
C MET A 114 23.12 -17.65 14.21
N LEU A 115 22.53 -17.51 13.01
CA LEU A 115 21.32 -18.25 12.63
C LEU A 115 21.59 -19.76 12.59
N LEU A 116 20.64 -20.54 13.09
CA LEU A 116 20.66 -22.00 12.90
C LEU A 116 20.36 -22.37 11.44
N ASP A 117 19.42 -21.66 10.81
CA ASP A 117 19.15 -21.75 9.37
C ASP A 117 19.65 -20.49 8.65
N PRO A 118 20.76 -20.56 7.89
CA PRO A 118 21.26 -19.43 7.12
C PRO A 118 20.32 -18.94 6.02
N ALA A 119 19.27 -19.69 5.66
CA ALA A 119 18.24 -19.29 4.70
C ALA A 119 17.06 -18.56 5.36
N ALA A 120 16.95 -18.58 6.69
CA ALA A 120 15.88 -17.90 7.42
C ALA A 120 15.86 -16.38 7.17
N PRO A 121 14.73 -15.69 7.42
CA PRO A 121 14.69 -14.24 7.38
C PRO A 121 15.75 -13.62 8.27
N SER A 122 16.24 -12.43 7.90
CA SER A 122 17.12 -11.69 8.80
C SER A 122 16.39 -11.39 10.11
N PRO A 123 17.02 -11.60 11.28
CA PRO A 123 16.43 -11.25 12.56
C PRO A 123 16.20 -9.73 12.68
N SER A 124 15.47 -9.30 13.70
CA SER A 124 15.41 -7.88 14.05
C SER A 124 16.83 -7.37 14.37
N ILE A 125 17.11 -6.12 13.98
CA ILE A 125 18.37 -5.46 14.34
C ILE A 125 18.53 -5.34 15.86
N GLU A 126 17.41 -5.30 16.59
CA GLU A 126 17.34 -5.25 18.05
C GLU A 126 17.48 -6.62 18.72
N ALA A 127 17.76 -7.69 17.96
CA ALA A 127 17.92 -9.04 18.52
C ALA A 127 18.94 -9.08 19.69
N LEU A 128 20.01 -8.28 19.62
CA LEU A 128 20.96 -8.17 20.73
C LEU A 128 20.30 -7.62 22.01
N LEU A 129 19.47 -6.58 21.89
CA LEU A 129 18.73 -6.00 23.01
C LEU A 129 17.78 -7.04 23.63
N HIS A 130 17.05 -7.78 22.79
CA HIS A 130 16.22 -8.89 23.25
C HIS A 130 17.02 -9.98 23.98
N GLY A 131 18.24 -10.26 23.51
CA GLY A 131 19.15 -11.24 24.11
C GLY A 131 19.69 -10.85 25.49
N ILE A 132 20.02 -9.57 25.70
CA ILE A 132 20.58 -9.08 26.97
C ILE A 132 19.55 -8.95 28.10
N ILE A 133 18.27 -8.84 27.78
CA ILE A 133 17.20 -8.83 28.79
C ILE A 133 17.14 -10.23 29.43
N PRO A 134 17.30 -10.38 30.76
CA PRO A 134 17.44 -11.70 31.40
C PRO A 134 16.23 -12.62 31.23
N GLN A 135 15.03 -12.05 31.25
CA GLN A 135 13.77 -12.80 31.24
C GLN A 135 13.53 -13.52 29.92
N LYS A 136 12.79 -14.63 29.99
CA LYS A 136 12.58 -15.55 28.88
C LYS A 136 11.84 -14.94 27.68
N PHE A 137 10.71 -14.28 27.93
CA PHE A 137 9.84 -13.67 26.92
C PHE A 137 10.02 -12.16 26.95
N VAL A 138 10.18 -11.55 25.77
CA VAL A 138 10.41 -10.11 25.63
C VAL A 138 9.53 -9.58 24.50
N ASN A 139 8.68 -8.62 24.83
CA ASN A 139 7.78 -7.95 23.90
C ASN A 139 8.19 -6.50 23.74
N HIS A 140 8.22 -6.02 22.51
CA HIS A 140 8.46 -4.63 22.14
C HIS A 140 7.33 -4.13 21.24
N THR A 141 6.72 -3.01 21.62
CA THR A 141 5.69 -2.34 20.82
C THR A 141 5.98 -0.85 20.71
N HIS A 142 5.42 -0.20 19.70
CA HIS A 142 5.56 1.23 19.45
C HIS A 142 4.23 1.91 19.82
N ALA A 143 3.66 1.52 20.97
CA ALA A 143 2.29 1.85 21.31
C ALA A 143 2.03 3.35 21.24
N ASN A 144 0.99 3.75 20.48
CA ASN A 144 0.65 5.16 20.23
C ASN A 144 0.51 5.95 21.54
N ALA A 145 -0.01 5.32 22.60
CA ALA A 145 -0.14 5.95 23.90
C ALA A 145 1.22 6.30 24.55
N ILE A 146 2.19 5.40 24.50
CA ILE A 146 3.54 5.65 25.04
C ILE A 146 4.24 6.74 24.23
N VAL A 147 4.15 6.65 22.90
CA VAL A 147 4.74 7.63 21.99
C VAL A 147 4.09 9.01 22.16
N SER A 148 2.77 9.08 22.38
CA SER A 148 2.06 10.33 22.68
C SER A 148 2.56 11.00 23.94
N LEU A 149 2.93 10.24 24.98
CA LEU A 149 3.49 10.79 26.22
C LEU A 149 4.94 11.23 26.02
N THR A 150 5.75 10.42 25.34
CA THR A 150 7.19 10.68 25.19
C THR A 150 7.51 11.76 24.15
N ASN A 151 6.67 11.96 23.14
CA ASN A 151 6.83 12.99 22.10
C ASN A 151 6.29 14.36 22.55
N GLN A 152 6.76 14.81 23.71
CA GLN A 152 6.42 16.12 24.29
C GLN A 152 7.68 16.75 24.90
N PRO A 153 7.74 18.08 25.06
CA PRO A 153 8.89 18.75 25.67
C PRO A 153 9.26 18.23 27.06
N ARG A 154 8.26 17.80 27.85
CA ARG A 154 8.45 17.16 29.17
C ARG A 154 8.11 15.67 29.15
N GLY A 155 8.30 15.01 28.02
CA GLY A 155 7.89 13.61 27.84
C GLY A 155 8.54 12.67 28.85
N GLU A 156 9.83 12.89 29.17
CA GLU A 156 10.54 12.12 30.18
C GLU A 156 9.91 12.25 31.57
N ASP A 157 9.60 13.47 32.01
CA ASP A 157 8.97 13.72 33.31
C ASP A 157 7.61 13.02 33.41
N LEU A 158 6.81 13.10 32.34
CA LEU A 158 5.49 12.47 32.27
C LEU A 158 5.57 10.95 32.42
N VAL A 159 6.50 10.30 31.71
CA VAL A 159 6.65 8.84 31.83
C VAL A 159 7.29 8.43 33.14
N ARG A 160 8.20 9.23 33.71
CA ARG A 160 8.80 8.96 35.03
C ARG A 160 7.79 9.07 36.16
N GLU A 161 6.88 10.03 36.10
CA GLU A 161 5.75 10.14 37.03
C GLU A 161 4.81 8.94 36.89
N LEU A 162 4.52 8.53 35.65
CA LEU A 162 3.55 7.47 35.38
C LEU A 162 4.11 6.06 35.62
N PHE A 163 5.40 5.85 35.38
CA PHE A 163 6.08 4.55 35.46
C PHE A 163 7.37 4.66 36.30
N PRO A 164 7.25 4.85 37.62
CA PRO A 164 8.40 5.07 38.49
C PRO A 164 9.35 3.87 38.55
N ASP A 165 8.81 2.66 38.32
CA ASP A 165 9.54 1.40 38.39
C ASP A 165 10.09 0.93 37.02
N ALA A 166 9.75 1.66 35.95
CA ALA A 166 10.22 1.35 34.60
C ALA A 166 11.59 1.99 34.35
N LEU A 167 12.43 1.30 33.60
CA LEU A 167 13.68 1.84 33.12
C LEU A 167 13.41 2.81 31.96
N ILE A 168 13.82 4.06 32.11
CA ILE A 168 13.65 5.08 31.06
C ILE A 168 14.99 5.29 30.36
N VAL A 169 15.01 5.04 29.05
CA VAL A 169 16.20 5.18 28.21
C VAL A 169 15.97 6.34 27.23
N PRO A 170 16.89 7.30 27.11
CA PRO A 170 16.78 8.37 26.14
C PRO A 170 16.79 7.83 24.71
N TYR A 171 16.37 8.64 23.74
CA TYR A 171 16.46 8.23 22.34
C TYR A 171 17.91 7.93 21.96
N VAL A 172 18.12 6.74 21.41
CA VAL A 172 19.37 6.27 20.82
C VAL A 172 19.00 5.54 19.53
N MET A 173 19.85 5.65 18.52
CA MET A 173 19.67 4.93 17.26
C MET A 173 19.44 3.42 17.51
N PRO A 174 18.37 2.82 16.97
CA PRO A 174 18.12 1.38 17.10
C PRO A 174 19.29 0.54 16.60
N GLY A 175 19.53 -0.60 17.24
CA GLY A 175 20.65 -1.49 16.93
C GLY A 175 21.66 -1.60 18.07
N PHE A 176 22.96 -1.57 17.76
CA PHE A 176 24.02 -1.85 18.73
C PHE A 176 24.09 -0.81 19.86
N ASP A 177 23.98 0.48 19.51
CA ASP A 177 24.09 1.57 20.48
C ASP A 177 22.93 1.57 21.47
N LEU A 178 21.71 1.32 20.98
CA LEU A 178 20.54 1.14 21.83
C LEU A 178 20.70 -0.07 22.76
N ALA A 179 21.15 -1.23 22.24
CA ALA A 179 21.42 -2.39 23.08
C ALA A 179 22.44 -2.09 24.19
N LYS A 180 23.50 -1.32 23.90
CA LYS A 180 24.49 -0.89 24.90
C LYS A 180 23.94 0.07 25.95
N ALA A 181 23.16 1.06 25.51
CA ALA A 181 22.53 2.01 26.41
C ALA A 181 21.58 1.28 27.37
N THR A 182 20.76 0.37 26.84
CA THR A 182 19.84 -0.46 27.63
C THR A 182 20.58 -1.41 28.57
N TYR A 183 21.64 -2.08 28.12
CA TYR A 183 22.46 -2.96 28.98
C TYR A 183 23.04 -2.22 30.19
N SER A 184 23.63 -1.04 29.94
CA SER A 184 24.23 -0.22 30.98
C SER A 184 23.17 0.28 31.97
N ALA A 185 22.00 0.64 31.47
CA ALA A 185 20.88 1.10 32.28
C ALA A 185 20.25 -0.03 33.12
N LEU A 186 20.08 -1.23 32.56
CA LEU A 186 19.60 -2.43 33.27
C LEU A 186 20.52 -2.83 34.43
N ALA A 187 21.83 -2.67 34.29
CA ALA A 187 22.78 -2.95 35.37
C ALA A 187 22.54 -2.07 36.61
N GLY A 188 22.00 -0.85 36.44
CA GLY A 188 21.65 0.07 37.52
C GLY A 188 20.26 -0.17 38.13
N GLN A 189 19.36 -0.85 37.41
CA GLN A 189 17.98 -1.12 37.82
C GLN A 189 17.54 -2.51 37.32
N PRO A 190 18.07 -3.60 37.93
CA PRO A 190 17.83 -4.97 37.44
C PRO A 190 16.37 -5.44 37.62
N ASP A 191 15.65 -4.83 38.57
CA ASP A 191 14.27 -5.18 38.91
C ASP A 191 13.23 -4.31 38.17
N ALA A 192 13.63 -3.63 37.08
CA ALA A 192 12.72 -2.80 36.29
C ALA A 192 11.50 -3.59 35.79
N ASP A 193 10.31 -3.01 35.91
CA ASP A 193 9.06 -3.67 35.50
C ASP A 193 8.83 -3.61 33.98
N GLY A 194 9.51 -2.71 33.28
CA GLY A 194 9.59 -2.60 31.83
C GLY A 194 10.65 -1.59 31.41
N ILE A 195 10.80 -1.37 30.11
CA ILE A 195 11.69 -0.33 29.56
C ILE A 195 10.88 0.61 28.68
N ILE A 196 10.99 1.92 28.90
CA ILE A 196 10.43 2.95 28.03
C ILE A 196 11.58 3.62 27.28
N LEU A 197 11.53 3.51 25.95
CA LEU A 197 12.44 4.22 25.06
C LEU A 197 11.79 5.53 24.64
N LEU A 198 12.36 6.66 25.06
CA LEU A 198 11.83 7.97 24.72
C LEU A 198 11.73 8.14 23.20
N LYS A 199 10.54 8.56 22.72
CA LYS A 199 10.23 8.80 21.31
C LYS A 199 10.33 7.58 20.39
N HIS A 200 10.34 6.36 20.94
CA HIS A 200 10.46 5.11 20.18
C HIS A 200 9.40 4.08 20.57
N GLY A 201 9.36 3.64 21.83
CA GLY A 201 8.42 2.58 22.22
C GLY A 201 8.64 2.04 23.63
N ILE A 202 8.13 0.83 23.86
CA ILE A 202 8.12 0.17 25.18
C ILE A 202 8.53 -1.30 25.05
N PHE A 203 9.27 -1.81 26.04
CA PHE A 203 9.54 -3.24 26.23
C PHE A 203 8.90 -3.73 27.53
N THR A 204 8.32 -4.92 27.48
CA THR A 204 7.93 -5.70 28.66
C THR A 204 8.48 -7.11 28.56
N PHE A 205 8.71 -7.73 29.70
CA PHE A 205 9.36 -9.03 29.75
C PHE A 205 9.01 -9.81 31.01
N SER A 206 9.00 -11.13 30.90
CA SER A 206 8.70 -12.08 31.98
C SER A 206 9.21 -13.48 31.63
N ASP A 207 9.30 -14.37 32.61
CA ASP A 207 9.57 -15.79 32.37
C ASP A 207 8.33 -16.57 31.90
N ASP A 208 7.16 -15.93 31.92
CA ASP A 208 5.91 -16.41 31.35
C ASP A 208 5.39 -15.49 30.23
N ALA A 209 4.95 -16.09 29.12
CA ALA A 209 4.52 -15.36 27.92
C ALA A 209 3.27 -14.49 28.17
N ARG A 210 2.32 -15.00 28.97
CA ARG A 210 1.11 -14.26 29.31
C ARG A 210 1.46 -13.08 30.18
N ASP A 211 2.29 -13.26 31.19
CA ASP A 211 2.70 -12.16 32.07
C ASP A 211 3.42 -11.04 31.31
N ALA A 212 4.30 -11.39 30.36
CA ALA A 212 4.96 -10.40 29.51
C ALA A 212 3.95 -9.64 28.63
N TYR A 213 2.94 -10.32 28.08
CA TYR A 213 1.86 -9.72 27.29
C TYR A 213 0.94 -8.85 28.16
N GLU A 214 0.40 -9.36 29.26
CA GLU A 214 -0.52 -8.65 30.15
C GLU A 214 0.13 -7.40 30.74
N ARG A 215 1.44 -7.45 31.02
CA ARG A 215 2.18 -6.26 31.44
C ARG A 215 2.24 -5.19 30.36
N MET A 216 2.41 -5.57 29.09
CA MET A 216 2.35 -4.63 27.95
C MET A 216 1.00 -3.91 27.94
N ILE A 217 -0.09 -4.69 28.00
CA ILE A 217 -1.45 -4.16 27.99
C ILE A 217 -1.68 -3.24 29.19
N ALA A 218 -1.27 -3.63 30.39
CA ALA A 218 -1.45 -2.84 31.61
C ALA A 218 -0.69 -1.50 31.57
N MET A 219 0.55 -1.50 31.08
CA MET A 219 1.35 -0.28 30.95
C MET A 219 0.76 0.66 29.89
N VAL A 220 0.31 0.12 28.75
CA VAL A 220 -0.33 0.92 27.69
C VAL A 220 -1.67 1.49 28.15
N ASP A 221 -2.52 0.69 28.81
CA ASP A 221 -3.79 1.17 29.38
C ASP A 221 -3.56 2.30 30.41
N LYS A 222 -2.52 2.19 31.24
CA LYS A 222 -2.12 3.27 32.17
C LYS A 222 -1.76 4.56 31.41
N ALA A 223 -1.02 4.46 30.31
CA ALA A 223 -0.71 5.59 29.44
C ALA A 223 -1.97 6.19 28.78
N GLU A 224 -2.87 5.36 28.25
CA GLU A 224 -4.13 5.82 27.65
C GLU A 224 -5.03 6.54 28.67
N ARG A 225 -5.13 6.03 29.90
CA ARG A 225 -5.85 6.68 31.00
C ARG A 225 -5.26 8.03 31.35
N ARG A 226 -3.92 8.19 31.28
CA ARG A 226 -3.28 9.49 31.49
C ARG A 226 -3.56 10.46 30.36
N LEU A 227 -3.58 9.98 29.11
CA LEU A 227 -3.90 10.80 27.93
C LEU A 227 -5.37 11.25 27.92
N SER A 228 -6.30 10.40 28.38
CA SER A 228 -7.73 10.75 28.43
C SER A 228 -8.07 11.85 29.44
N GLN A 229 -7.15 12.18 30.35
CA GLN A 229 -7.27 13.33 31.26
C GLN A 229 -6.90 14.67 30.59
N GLY A 230 -6.28 14.62 29.39
CA GLY A 230 -6.04 15.80 28.56
C GLY A 230 -7.31 16.30 27.87
N ARG A 231 -7.17 17.35 27.06
CA ARG A 231 -8.25 17.85 26.22
C ARG A 231 -8.53 16.84 25.10
N SER A 232 -9.74 16.27 25.08
CA SER A 232 -10.14 15.31 24.04
C SER A 232 -10.23 15.90 22.64
N LYS A 233 -10.43 17.23 22.56
CA LYS A 233 -10.46 18.02 21.32
C LYS A 233 -9.52 19.22 21.44
N PRO A 234 -8.21 19.03 21.20
CA PRO A 234 -7.21 20.06 21.44
C PRO A 234 -7.28 21.20 20.41
N PHE A 235 -7.91 20.98 19.27
CA PHE A 235 -7.97 21.94 18.16
C PHE A 235 -9.34 22.62 18.07
N ALA A 236 -9.33 23.91 17.77
CA ALA A 236 -10.52 24.55 17.21
C ALA A 236 -10.74 24.04 15.76
N SER A 237 -11.90 24.31 15.19
CA SER A 237 -12.19 23.97 13.78
C SER A 237 -12.26 25.24 12.94
N ILE A 238 -11.65 25.22 11.76
CA ILE A 238 -11.76 26.30 10.77
C ILE A 238 -13.17 26.35 10.15
N THR A 239 -13.55 27.51 9.62
CA THR A 239 -14.75 27.62 8.77
C THR A 239 -14.46 27.09 7.38
N LEU A 240 -15.18 26.05 6.96
CA LEU A 240 -15.07 25.48 5.62
C LEU A 240 -15.92 26.24 4.60
N PRO A 241 -15.50 26.30 3.32
CA PRO A 241 -16.35 26.74 2.22
C PRO A 241 -17.66 25.93 2.11
N HIS A 242 -18.72 26.57 1.62
CA HIS A 242 -20.05 25.93 1.50
C HIS A 242 -20.12 24.77 0.49
N ALA A 243 -19.36 24.83 -0.60
CA ALA A 243 -19.37 23.83 -1.66
C ALA A 243 -17.94 23.28 -1.87
N LEU A 244 -17.63 22.20 -1.16
CA LEU A 244 -16.35 21.51 -1.29
C LEU A 244 -16.36 20.58 -2.51
N ALA A 245 -15.24 20.50 -3.20
CA ALA A 245 -15.01 19.41 -4.15
C ALA A 245 -14.82 18.10 -3.39
N ASP A 246 -15.34 16.99 -3.90
CA ASP A 246 -15.19 15.69 -3.24
C ASP A 246 -13.83 15.02 -3.53
N ALA A 247 -13.56 13.91 -2.83
CA ALA A 247 -12.32 13.15 -2.95
C ALA A 247 -12.05 12.66 -4.38
N SER A 248 -13.09 12.28 -5.14
CA SER A 248 -12.94 11.80 -6.52
C SER A 248 -12.49 12.89 -7.48
N GLN A 249 -12.84 14.15 -7.19
CA GLN A 249 -12.47 15.30 -8.01
C GLN A 249 -11.04 15.78 -7.75
N ILE A 250 -10.54 15.65 -6.51
CA ILE A 250 -9.21 16.14 -6.15
C ILE A 250 -8.12 15.08 -6.20
N ALA A 251 -8.44 13.80 -5.99
CA ALA A 251 -7.44 12.74 -5.96
C ALA A 251 -6.64 12.61 -7.28
N PRO A 252 -7.25 12.76 -8.49
CA PRO A 252 -6.51 12.81 -9.75
C PRO A 252 -5.50 13.96 -9.82
N ILE A 253 -5.82 15.12 -9.25
CA ILE A 253 -4.94 16.29 -9.20
C ILE A 253 -3.73 16.00 -8.29
N LEU A 254 -3.98 15.46 -7.09
CA LEU A 254 -2.92 15.09 -6.15
C LEU A 254 -1.97 14.06 -6.76
N ARG A 255 -2.55 13.01 -7.38
CA ARG A 255 -1.82 11.93 -8.02
C ARG A 255 -0.99 12.40 -9.22
N GLY A 256 -1.54 13.33 -10.00
CA GLY A 256 -0.84 14.04 -11.07
C GLY A 256 0.41 14.75 -10.58
N ALA A 257 0.24 15.60 -9.56
CA ALA A 257 1.31 16.46 -9.05
C ALA A 257 2.50 15.70 -8.45
N ILE A 258 2.31 14.46 -7.97
CA ILE A 258 3.39 13.63 -7.42
C ILE A 258 3.95 12.58 -8.38
N ALA A 259 3.50 12.55 -9.63
CA ALA A 259 4.09 11.66 -10.62
C ALA A 259 5.53 12.09 -10.93
N ILE A 260 6.44 11.11 -11.00
CA ILE A 260 7.85 11.37 -11.23
C ILE A 260 8.15 10.98 -12.68
N PRO A 261 8.57 11.93 -13.54
CA PRO A 261 8.99 11.63 -14.91
C PRO A 261 10.09 10.56 -14.93
N GLY A 262 10.05 9.64 -15.89
CA GLY A 262 11.08 8.63 -16.03
C GLY A 262 12.35 9.22 -16.62
N GLU A 263 13.52 8.95 -16.02
CA GLU A 263 14.82 9.38 -16.58
C GLU A 263 15.24 8.53 -17.80
N ILE A 264 14.79 7.27 -17.84
CA ILE A 264 15.08 6.28 -18.88
C ILE A 264 13.74 5.73 -19.38
N ASP A 265 13.57 5.67 -20.71
CA ASP A 265 12.36 5.20 -21.42
C ASP A 265 11.08 6.01 -21.20
N ASP A 266 11.16 7.19 -20.56
CA ASP A 266 10.04 8.12 -20.31
C ASP A 266 8.84 7.48 -19.55
N VAL A 267 9.11 6.40 -18.81
CA VAL A 267 8.09 5.74 -17.98
C VAL A 267 7.99 6.49 -16.66
N SER A 268 7.01 7.39 -16.58
CA SER A 268 6.71 8.10 -15.34
C SER A 268 6.35 7.11 -14.23
N ARG A 269 7.03 7.21 -13.09
CA ARG A 269 6.69 6.48 -11.87
C ARG A 269 5.48 7.15 -11.24
N ARG A 270 4.38 6.41 -11.16
CA ARG A 270 3.09 6.88 -10.62
C ARG A 270 2.83 6.25 -9.25
N PHE A 271 1.89 6.85 -8.53
CA PHE A 271 1.48 6.39 -7.20
C PHE A 271 -0.01 6.07 -7.21
N VAL A 272 -0.44 5.19 -6.31
CA VAL A 272 -1.83 4.92 -5.95
C VAL A 272 -2.12 5.65 -4.64
N LEU A 273 -3.35 6.13 -4.48
CA LEU A 273 -3.78 6.83 -3.27
C LEU A 273 -4.68 5.96 -2.37
N GLU A 274 -4.62 6.23 -1.08
CA GLU A 274 -5.57 5.81 -0.06
C GLU A 274 -6.15 7.06 0.60
N HIS A 275 -7.48 7.18 0.59
CA HIS A 275 -8.20 8.30 1.21
C HIS A 275 -8.88 7.86 2.50
N ARG A 276 -8.76 8.66 3.57
CA ARG A 276 -9.47 8.44 4.84
C ARG A 276 -10.05 9.74 5.39
N ALA A 277 -11.22 9.63 5.98
CA ALA A 277 -11.99 10.77 6.49
C ALA A 277 -12.74 10.41 7.77
N SER A 278 -12.10 9.66 8.68
CA SER A 278 -12.66 9.44 10.02
C SER A 278 -12.88 10.78 10.74
N PRO A 279 -13.84 10.87 11.68
CA PRO A 279 -14.09 12.10 12.43
C PRO A 279 -12.82 12.70 13.06
N GLU A 280 -11.91 11.86 13.55
CA GLU A 280 -10.64 12.23 14.15
C GLU A 280 -9.68 12.85 13.12
N ILE A 281 -9.58 12.24 11.93
CA ILE A 281 -8.79 12.77 10.81
C ILE A 281 -9.37 14.11 10.34
N LEU A 282 -10.69 14.24 10.25
CA LEU A 282 -11.35 15.48 9.83
C LEU A 282 -11.15 16.58 10.86
N GLU A 283 -11.24 16.28 12.15
CA GLU A 283 -10.94 17.23 13.22
C GLU A 283 -9.50 17.76 13.12
N PHE A 284 -8.54 16.86 12.92
CA PHE A 284 -7.14 17.22 12.71
C PHE A 284 -6.94 18.06 11.44
N CYS A 285 -7.51 17.66 10.30
CA CYS A 285 -7.42 18.40 9.04
C CYS A 285 -8.10 19.77 9.09
N ASN A 286 -9.05 19.96 10.00
CA ASN A 286 -9.74 21.24 10.19
C ASN A 286 -9.09 22.12 11.28
N ALA A 287 -7.96 21.70 11.85
CA ALA A 287 -7.25 22.47 12.86
C ALA A 287 -6.64 23.76 12.28
N PRO A 288 -6.77 24.90 12.97
CA PRO A 288 -5.99 26.09 12.67
C PRO A 288 -4.49 25.78 12.71
N GLY A 289 -3.75 26.21 11.69
CA GLY A 289 -2.32 25.95 11.63
C GLY A 289 -1.95 24.52 11.25
N LEU A 290 -2.82 23.79 10.52
CA LEU A 290 -2.55 22.45 9.98
C LEU A 290 -1.13 22.28 9.41
N GLN A 291 -0.64 23.26 8.65
CA GLN A 291 0.73 23.24 8.10
C GLN A 291 1.81 23.09 9.18
N SER A 292 1.64 23.73 10.35
CA SER A 292 2.56 23.55 11.47
C SER A 292 2.46 22.14 12.05
N LEU A 293 1.26 21.58 12.19
CA LEU A 293 1.10 20.23 12.77
C LEU A 293 1.76 19.16 11.89
N VAL A 294 1.53 19.21 10.58
CA VAL A 294 2.01 18.18 9.64
C VAL A 294 3.50 18.29 9.29
N SER A 295 4.13 19.43 9.62
CA SER A 295 5.56 19.68 9.39
C SER A 295 6.45 19.43 10.61
N ARG A 296 5.88 19.08 11.77
CA ARG A 296 6.63 18.86 13.01
C ARG A 296 7.42 17.57 13.06
N GLY A 297 7.16 16.60 12.18
CA GLY A 297 7.85 15.31 12.15
C GLY A 297 6.90 14.13 12.36
N ASN A 298 7.49 12.94 12.54
CA ASN A 298 6.75 11.69 12.71
C ASN A 298 6.57 11.30 14.18
N ALA A 299 5.58 10.45 14.45
CA ALA A 299 5.33 9.89 15.78
C ALA A 299 6.48 8.97 16.24
N THR A 300 6.92 8.03 15.41
CA THR A 300 8.05 7.15 15.73
C THR A 300 9.13 7.28 14.66
N PRO A 301 10.36 6.81 14.91
CA PRO A 301 11.43 6.87 13.92
C PRO A 301 11.06 6.13 12.62
N GLU A 302 10.41 4.97 12.72
CA GLU A 302 10.14 4.06 11.59
C GLU A 302 9.08 4.62 10.63
N HIS A 303 8.20 5.50 11.12
CA HIS A 303 7.16 6.12 10.31
C HIS A 303 7.74 6.88 9.10
N VAL A 304 8.96 7.44 9.24
CA VAL A 304 9.66 8.17 8.17
C VAL A 304 9.85 7.31 6.92
N LEU A 305 9.95 5.99 7.07
CA LEU A 305 10.17 5.04 5.97
C LEU A 305 8.97 4.91 5.03
N ARG A 306 7.76 5.21 5.51
CA ARG A 306 6.51 5.08 4.74
C ARG A 306 5.94 6.42 4.33
N ILE A 307 6.00 7.41 5.22
CA ILE A 307 5.35 8.70 5.02
C ILE A 307 6.31 9.88 4.87
N LYS A 308 7.63 9.63 4.88
CA LYS A 308 8.70 10.65 4.94
C LYS A 308 8.61 11.51 6.20
N ARG A 309 9.54 12.45 6.35
CA ARG A 309 9.68 13.32 7.54
C ARG A 309 8.42 14.12 7.85
N THR A 310 7.77 14.65 6.83
CA THR A 310 6.66 15.59 6.96
C THR A 310 5.56 15.29 5.95
N GLY A 311 4.34 15.73 6.28
CA GLY A 311 3.20 15.77 5.38
C GLY A 311 2.99 17.14 4.73
N VAL A 312 2.01 17.23 3.83
CA VAL A 312 1.65 18.47 3.13
C VAL A 312 0.23 18.89 3.52
N ALA A 313 0.06 20.09 4.05
CA ALA A 313 -1.25 20.68 4.24
C ALA A 313 -1.69 21.41 2.97
N LEU A 314 -2.94 21.23 2.57
CA LEU A 314 -3.54 21.87 1.41
C LEU A 314 -4.71 22.77 1.81
N PRO A 315 -5.10 23.75 0.99
CA PRO A 315 -6.31 24.54 1.24
C PRO A 315 -7.57 23.68 1.07
N ALA A 316 -8.69 24.10 1.66
CA ALA A 316 -9.99 23.48 1.42
C ALA A 316 -10.37 23.60 -0.09
N PRO A 317 -10.68 22.49 -0.79
CA PRO A 317 -10.94 22.52 -2.22
C PRO A 317 -12.36 23.00 -2.49
N ARG A 318 -12.49 24.08 -3.27
CA ARG A 318 -13.81 24.56 -3.72
C ARG A 318 -14.21 23.90 -5.02
N GLN A 319 -15.46 23.46 -5.11
CA GLN A 319 -16.00 22.81 -6.31
C GLN A 319 -15.96 23.71 -7.55
N ASP A 320 -16.12 25.02 -7.38
CA ASP A 320 -16.12 26.02 -8.46
C ASP A 320 -14.72 26.58 -8.79
N ALA A 321 -13.66 26.12 -8.12
CA ALA A 321 -12.29 26.63 -8.29
C ALA A 321 -11.23 25.53 -8.26
N LEU A 322 -11.48 24.42 -8.96
CA LEU A 322 -10.54 23.29 -9.03
C LEU A 322 -9.18 23.64 -9.64
N ASP A 323 -9.12 24.59 -10.58
CA ASP A 323 -7.85 25.04 -11.16
C ASP A 323 -6.99 25.79 -10.14
N ALA A 324 -7.61 26.60 -9.26
CA ALA A 324 -6.91 27.25 -8.17
C ALA A 324 -6.40 26.22 -7.14
N PHE A 325 -7.19 25.17 -6.87
CA PHE A 325 -6.75 24.06 -6.04
C PHE A 325 -5.56 23.32 -6.67
N ARG A 326 -5.59 23.03 -7.97
CA ARG A 326 -4.47 22.44 -8.72
C ARG A 326 -3.19 23.26 -8.56
N GLN A 327 -3.26 24.57 -8.79
CA GLN A 327 -2.11 25.46 -8.64
C GLN A 327 -1.55 25.43 -7.21
N ALA A 328 -2.42 25.38 -6.20
CA ALA A 328 -2.00 25.27 -4.81
C ALA A 328 -1.31 23.91 -4.51
N VAL A 329 -1.82 22.81 -5.08
CA VAL A 329 -1.20 21.48 -4.96
C VAL A 329 0.19 21.48 -5.61
N GLU A 330 0.30 21.96 -6.85
CA GLU A 330 1.57 22.02 -7.58
C GLU A 330 2.62 22.86 -6.84
N ALA A 331 2.21 24.02 -6.31
CA ALA A 331 3.08 24.88 -5.50
C ALA A 331 3.52 24.19 -4.19
N ALA A 332 2.60 23.50 -3.51
CA ALA A 332 2.90 22.79 -2.27
C ALA A 332 3.85 21.59 -2.49
N VAL A 333 3.65 20.83 -3.58
CA VAL A 333 4.54 19.72 -3.95
C VAL A 333 5.92 20.23 -4.35
N ALA A 334 6.00 21.33 -5.11
CA ALA A 334 7.28 21.95 -5.45
C ALA A 334 8.04 22.44 -4.20
N ALA A 335 7.35 23.13 -3.29
CA ALA A 335 7.93 23.60 -2.03
C ALA A 335 8.41 22.44 -1.15
N TYR A 336 7.63 21.36 -1.06
CA TYR A 336 8.03 20.14 -0.36
C TYR A 336 9.30 19.53 -0.99
N SER A 337 9.32 19.44 -2.32
CA SER A 337 10.45 18.88 -3.08
C SER A 337 11.74 19.66 -2.81
N ASP A 338 11.66 20.99 -2.77
CA ASP A 338 12.80 21.87 -2.47
C ASP A 338 13.25 21.77 -1.01
N ASP A 339 12.31 21.74 -0.04
CA ASP A 339 12.67 21.49 1.38
C ASP A 339 13.36 20.14 1.53
N TYR A 340 12.87 19.09 0.85
CA TYR A 340 13.46 17.76 0.91
C TYR A 340 14.90 17.72 0.36
N ARG A 341 15.18 18.44 -0.74
CA ARG A 341 16.55 18.59 -1.27
C ARG A 341 17.47 19.31 -0.28
N GLN A 342 16.97 20.36 0.38
CA GLN A 342 17.75 21.09 1.37
C GLN A 342 17.98 20.25 2.63
N TYR A 343 16.95 19.54 3.10
CA TYR A 343 17.03 18.56 4.19
C TYR A 343 18.10 17.50 3.91
N PHE A 344 18.10 16.93 2.70
CA PHE A 344 19.14 15.99 2.29
C PHE A 344 20.52 16.66 2.30
N GLY A 345 20.67 17.85 1.70
CA GLY A 345 21.96 18.55 1.66
C GLY A 345 22.53 18.90 3.04
N ARG A 346 21.68 19.30 3.99
CA ARG A 346 22.10 19.60 5.37
C ARG A 346 22.61 18.37 6.13
N ASN A 347 21.96 17.22 5.95
CA ASN A 347 22.22 16.04 6.76
C ASN A 347 23.16 15.03 6.10
N ALA A 348 23.17 14.93 4.77
CA ALA A 348 24.10 14.06 4.05
C ALA A 348 25.58 14.42 4.32
N ALA A 349 25.88 15.70 4.59
CA ALA A 349 27.21 16.15 4.99
C ALA A 349 27.66 15.63 6.36
N ARG A 350 26.73 15.21 7.23
CA ARG A 350 27.00 14.60 8.55
C ARG A 350 27.17 13.08 8.47
N ALA A 351 26.56 12.45 7.47
CA ALA A 351 26.54 10.99 7.35
C ALA A 351 27.97 10.43 7.21
N ALA A 352 28.26 9.35 7.94
CA ALA A 352 29.56 8.67 7.89
C ALA A 352 29.88 8.10 6.50
N GLU A 353 28.83 7.81 5.73
CA GLU A 353 28.91 7.23 4.39
C GLU A 353 28.11 8.06 3.39
N PRO A 354 28.55 8.13 2.12
CA PRO A 354 27.78 8.78 1.07
C PRO A 354 26.37 8.18 0.96
N LYS A 355 25.35 9.05 1.02
CA LYS A 355 23.95 8.67 0.84
C LYS A 355 23.48 9.04 -0.56
N THR A 356 22.55 8.25 -1.11
CA THR A 356 21.84 8.58 -2.35
C THR A 356 20.48 9.14 -2.00
N MET A 357 20.16 10.34 -2.50
CA MET A 357 18.88 10.99 -2.21
C MET A 357 17.71 10.14 -2.72
N LEU A 358 16.71 9.93 -1.86
CA LEU A 358 15.45 9.32 -2.27
C LEU A 358 14.62 10.31 -3.09
N ASP A 359 13.55 9.85 -3.73
CA ASP A 359 12.68 10.78 -4.44
C ASP A 359 12.09 11.83 -3.49
N THR A 360 11.86 13.02 -4.03
CA THR A 360 11.49 14.21 -3.27
C THR A 360 9.97 14.39 -3.18
N MET A 361 9.15 13.41 -3.60
CA MET A 361 7.70 13.57 -3.63
C MET A 361 7.08 13.30 -2.25
N PRO A 362 6.10 14.10 -1.81
CA PRO A 362 5.39 13.85 -0.57
C PRO A 362 4.60 12.54 -0.63
N ARG A 363 4.40 11.94 0.55
CA ARG A 363 3.63 10.70 0.70
C ARG A 363 2.26 10.91 1.33
N VAL A 364 2.02 12.03 1.99
CA VAL A 364 0.78 12.29 2.71
C VAL A 364 0.32 13.73 2.53
N PHE A 365 -0.97 13.89 2.18
CA PHE A 365 -1.66 15.16 2.09
C PHE A 365 -2.81 15.23 3.10
N TYR A 366 -2.99 16.40 3.70
CA TYR A 366 -4.06 16.69 4.64
C TYR A 366 -4.90 17.85 4.10
N VAL A 367 -6.19 17.59 3.89
CA VAL A 367 -7.10 18.49 3.17
C VAL A 367 -8.31 18.81 4.06
N PRO A 368 -8.50 20.07 4.49
CA PRO A 368 -9.65 20.45 5.30
C PRO A 368 -10.99 20.08 4.64
N GLY A 369 -11.90 19.54 5.45
CA GLY A 369 -13.21 19.07 5.01
C GLY A 369 -13.23 17.78 4.19
N ILE A 370 -12.09 17.28 3.72
CA ILE A 370 -12.00 16.07 2.89
C ILE A 370 -11.25 14.95 3.59
N GLY A 371 -10.16 15.26 4.31
CA GLY A 371 -9.39 14.29 5.09
C GLY A 371 -7.96 14.06 4.58
N LEU A 372 -7.48 12.84 4.81
CA LEU A 372 -6.12 12.37 4.58
C LEU A 372 -6.02 11.65 3.24
N PHE A 373 -4.97 11.93 2.45
CA PHE A 373 -4.57 11.10 1.31
C PHE A 373 -3.14 10.61 1.49
N ALA A 374 -2.92 9.30 1.47
CA ALA A 374 -1.60 8.69 1.49
C ALA A 374 -1.26 8.07 0.13
N ALA A 375 -0.01 8.18 -0.30
CA ALA A 375 0.48 7.72 -1.60
C ALA A 375 1.46 6.55 -1.45
N GLY A 376 1.33 5.55 -2.31
CA GLY A 376 2.25 4.42 -2.38
C GLY A 376 2.32 3.80 -3.79
N PRO A 377 3.34 2.99 -4.11
CA PRO A 377 3.49 2.36 -5.43
C PRO A 377 2.39 1.31 -5.73
N THR A 378 1.69 0.82 -4.71
CA THR A 378 0.56 -0.10 -4.81
C THR A 378 -0.51 0.32 -3.81
N LYS A 379 -1.73 -0.19 -3.99
CA LYS A 379 -2.82 0.04 -3.05
C LYS A 379 -2.48 -0.41 -1.63
N LYS A 380 -1.82 -1.56 -1.50
CA LYS A 380 -1.34 -2.07 -0.19
C LYS A 380 -0.34 -1.12 0.45
N ALA A 381 0.60 -0.58 -0.32
CA ALA A 381 1.60 0.36 0.20
C ALA A 381 0.97 1.71 0.58
N ALA A 382 0.01 2.20 -0.21
CA ALA A 382 -0.74 3.41 0.09
C ALA A 382 -1.59 3.26 1.37
N ALA A 383 -2.26 2.11 1.53
CA ALA A 383 -3.00 1.78 2.75
C ALA A 383 -2.09 1.75 3.99
N ALA A 384 -0.92 1.11 3.88
CA ALA A 384 0.04 1.10 4.97
C ALA A 384 0.60 2.48 5.31
N ALA A 385 0.81 3.34 4.32
CA ALA A 385 1.17 4.74 4.55
C ALA A 385 0.03 5.52 5.22
N ALA A 386 -1.23 5.25 4.88
CA ALA A 386 -2.39 5.85 5.53
C ALA A 386 -2.53 5.41 6.99
N ASP A 387 -2.31 4.13 7.31
CA ASP A 387 -2.30 3.63 8.69
C ASP A 387 -1.26 4.36 9.54
N VAL A 388 -0.04 4.51 9.01
CA VAL A 388 1.04 5.25 9.67
C VAL A 388 0.71 6.74 9.84
N ALA A 389 0.10 7.35 8.83
CA ALA A 389 -0.32 8.74 8.90
C ALA A 389 -1.47 8.97 9.90
N GLU A 390 -2.41 8.04 10.00
CA GLU A 390 -3.52 8.07 10.96
C GLU A 390 -3.01 7.90 12.40
N ALA A 391 -2.09 6.95 12.65
CA ALA A 391 -1.43 6.84 13.94
C ALA A 391 -0.63 8.11 14.29
N THR A 392 0.01 8.74 13.30
CA THR A 392 0.71 10.01 13.51
C THR A 392 -0.27 11.13 13.88
N VAL A 393 -1.44 11.19 13.23
CA VAL A 393 -2.53 12.13 13.60
C VAL A 393 -3.01 11.88 15.02
N GLU A 394 -3.22 10.62 15.40
CA GLU A 394 -3.63 10.24 16.75
C GLU A 394 -2.60 10.71 17.79
N VAL A 395 -1.32 10.39 17.58
CA VAL A 395 -0.23 10.73 18.50
C VAL A 395 -0.10 12.25 18.65
N ILE A 396 -0.12 13.00 17.55
CA ILE A 396 -0.05 14.46 17.60
C ILE A 396 -1.25 15.00 18.36
N THR A 397 -2.46 14.55 18.04
CA THR A 397 -3.71 15.00 18.69
C THR A 397 -3.67 14.73 20.20
N ARG A 398 -3.28 13.51 20.61
CA ARG A 398 -3.21 13.15 22.03
C ARG A 398 -2.14 13.94 22.79
N ALA A 399 -0.97 14.19 22.18
CA ALA A 399 0.09 15.01 22.77
C ALA A 399 -0.34 16.48 22.93
N GLU A 400 -0.98 17.07 21.92
CA GLU A 400 -1.57 18.43 21.96
C GLU A 400 -2.71 18.54 22.98
N GLY A 401 -3.35 17.42 23.34
CA GLY A 401 -4.31 17.32 24.43
C GLY A 401 -3.72 17.65 25.80
N ILE A 402 -2.42 17.41 26.00
CA ILE A 402 -1.70 17.64 27.27
C ILE A 402 -0.86 18.91 27.22
N ASP A 403 0.07 18.98 26.27
CA ASP A 403 0.97 20.12 26.05
C ASP A 403 1.09 20.36 24.55
N ARG A 404 2.18 19.90 23.93
CA ARG A 404 2.41 19.98 22.48
C ARG A 404 3.20 18.78 21.99
N PHE A 405 2.96 18.40 20.75
CA PHE A 405 3.75 17.37 20.08
C PHE A 405 5.15 17.88 19.72
N GLU A 406 6.16 17.05 19.99
CA GLU A 406 7.54 17.24 19.57
C GLU A 406 8.15 15.91 19.09
N SER A 407 8.51 15.82 17.81
CA SER A 407 9.16 14.64 17.25
C SER A 407 10.63 14.54 17.65
N LEU A 408 11.31 13.54 17.11
CA LEU A 408 12.76 13.51 17.02
C LEU A 408 13.33 14.68 16.20
N SER A 409 14.64 14.91 16.37
CA SER A 409 15.32 15.95 15.62
C SER A 409 15.37 15.63 14.12
N GLU A 410 15.58 16.66 13.28
CA GLU A 410 15.79 16.46 11.85
C GLU A 410 16.95 15.49 11.56
N ALA A 411 18.02 15.55 12.35
CA ALA A 411 19.20 14.70 12.19
C ALA A 411 18.89 13.22 12.48
N ASP A 412 18.18 12.95 13.57
CA ASP A 412 17.81 11.58 13.95
C ASP A 412 16.84 10.95 12.93
N LEU A 413 15.85 11.72 12.45
CA LEU A 413 14.94 11.26 11.42
C LEU A 413 15.68 10.97 10.09
N PHE A 414 16.69 11.77 9.76
CA PHE A 414 17.54 11.52 8.59
C PHE A 414 18.34 10.22 8.70
N ASP A 415 18.92 9.96 9.87
CA ASP A 415 19.71 8.74 10.09
C ASP A 415 18.86 7.49 9.89
N ILE A 416 17.60 7.50 10.34
CA ILE A 416 16.66 6.39 10.13
C ILE A 416 16.19 6.31 8.68
N GLU A 417 15.80 7.43 8.08
CA GLU A 417 15.31 7.46 6.69
C GLU A 417 16.36 6.97 5.70
N TYR A 418 17.64 7.31 5.93
CA TYR A 418 18.77 6.92 5.07
C TYR A 418 19.59 5.77 5.65
N TRP A 419 19.02 5.02 6.59
CA TRP A 419 19.64 3.82 7.12
C TRP A 419 19.59 2.71 6.07
N SER A 420 20.75 2.21 5.66
CA SER A 420 20.89 1.19 4.61
C SER A 420 20.10 -0.07 4.93
N LEU A 421 20.04 -0.47 6.20
CA LEU A 421 19.32 -1.64 6.66
C LEU A 421 17.80 -1.52 6.49
N GLU A 422 17.23 -0.35 6.80
CA GLU A 422 15.79 -0.10 6.62
C GLU A 422 15.43 0.05 5.14
N GLN A 423 16.28 0.75 4.37
CA GLN A 423 16.10 0.88 2.92
C GLN A 423 16.15 -0.49 2.22
N ALA A 424 17.02 -1.40 2.67
CA ALA A 424 17.08 -2.77 2.17
C ALA A 424 15.79 -3.57 2.41
N LYS A 425 14.99 -3.24 3.44
CA LYS A 425 13.67 -3.88 3.65
C LYS A 425 12.67 -3.47 2.56
N LEU A 426 12.78 -2.24 2.04
CA LEU A 426 11.89 -1.70 1.00
C LEU A 426 12.32 -2.12 -0.41
N ALA A 427 13.62 -2.32 -0.65
CA ALA A 427 14.19 -2.56 -1.98
C ALA A 427 14.00 -3.99 -2.55
N LYS A 428 13.46 -4.94 -1.77
CA LYS A 428 13.41 -6.37 -2.18
C LYS A 428 12.39 -6.69 -3.28
N ALA A 429 11.45 -5.80 -3.59
CA ALA A 429 10.43 -6.06 -4.60
C ALA A 429 10.88 -5.60 -5.99
N GLN A 430 10.94 -6.52 -6.95
CA GLN A 430 11.10 -6.15 -8.36
C GLN A 430 9.88 -5.32 -8.80
N VAL A 431 10.12 -4.07 -9.17
CA VAL A 431 9.07 -3.18 -9.66
C VAL A 431 8.61 -3.67 -11.02
N LYS A 432 7.33 -4.02 -11.12
CA LYS A 432 6.74 -4.50 -12.37
C LYS A 432 6.36 -3.32 -13.28
N PRO A 433 6.29 -3.49 -14.61
CA PRO A 433 6.11 -2.40 -15.57
C PRO A 433 4.86 -1.52 -15.37
N LEU A 434 3.77 -2.09 -14.85
CA LEU A 434 2.51 -1.35 -14.61
C LEU A 434 2.29 -1.00 -13.13
N THR A 435 3.33 -1.15 -12.28
CA THR A 435 3.26 -0.74 -10.87
C THR A 435 2.89 0.74 -10.77
N GLY A 436 1.95 1.06 -9.88
CA GLY A 436 1.46 2.42 -9.68
C GLY A 436 0.41 2.88 -10.69
N GLN A 437 0.06 2.06 -11.69
CA GLN A 437 -0.98 2.34 -12.68
C GLN A 437 -2.31 1.68 -12.31
N VAL A 438 -3.43 2.29 -12.72
CA VAL A 438 -4.80 1.87 -12.45
C VAL A 438 -5.49 1.55 -13.79
N ALA A 439 -5.96 0.31 -13.93
CA ALA A 439 -6.68 -0.15 -15.10
C ALA A 439 -8.17 -0.36 -14.80
N VAL A 440 -9.03 0.26 -15.60
CA VAL A 440 -10.48 0.03 -15.64
C VAL A 440 -10.79 -0.95 -16.76
N ILE A 441 -11.49 -2.04 -16.46
CA ILE A 441 -11.91 -3.04 -17.44
C ILE A 441 -13.44 -3.14 -17.43
N THR A 442 -14.09 -2.81 -18.55
CA THR A 442 -15.54 -3.01 -18.71
C THR A 442 -15.87 -4.43 -19.18
N GLY A 443 -17.00 -4.98 -18.73
CA GLY A 443 -17.29 -6.41 -18.90
C GLY A 443 -16.30 -7.28 -18.13
N GLY A 444 -15.81 -6.77 -16.99
CA GLY A 444 -14.71 -7.36 -16.23
C GLY A 444 -15.03 -8.71 -15.59
N ALA A 445 -16.32 -9.05 -15.42
CA ALA A 445 -16.75 -10.37 -14.93
C ALA A 445 -16.87 -11.41 -16.07
N GLY A 446 -16.78 -10.99 -17.33
CA GLY A 446 -16.74 -11.86 -18.49
C GLY A 446 -15.39 -12.57 -18.66
N SER A 447 -15.37 -13.64 -19.46
CA SER A 447 -14.17 -14.48 -19.67
C SER A 447 -12.96 -13.72 -20.22
N VAL A 448 -13.17 -12.85 -21.22
CA VAL A 448 -12.10 -12.03 -21.81
C VAL A 448 -11.66 -10.92 -20.85
N GLY A 449 -12.62 -10.20 -20.24
CA GLY A 449 -12.33 -9.13 -19.29
C GLY A 449 -11.54 -9.63 -18.07
N SER A 450 -11.93 -10.78 -17.52
CA SER A 450 -11.23 -11.48 -16.42
C SER A 450 -9.80 -11.88 -16.80
N ALA A 451 -9.59 -12.40 -18.02
CA ALA A 451 -8.26 -12.74 -18.51
C ALA A 451 -7.35 -11.51 -18.66
N ILE A 452 -7.86 -10.43 -19.25
CA ILE A 452 -7.13 -9.15 -19.38
C ILE A 452 -6.79 -8.58 -18.00
N ALA A 453 -7.76 -8.55 -17.08
CA ALA A 453 -7.56 -8.08 -15.72
C ALA A 453 -6.49 -8.90 -14.97
N THR A 454 -6.50 -10.23 -15.14
CA THR A 454 -5.49 -11.13 -14.57
C THR A 454 -4.10 -10.80 -15.13
N ALA A 455 -3.97 -10.61 -16.44
CA ALA A 455 -2.70 -10.32 -17.08
C ALA A 455 -2.14 -8.93 -16.68
N LEU A 456 -2.99 -7.90 -16.62
CA LEU A 456 -2.58 -6.56 -16.15
C LEU A 456 -2.19 -6.56 -14.67
N LYS A 457 -2.90 -7.31 -13.82
CA LYS A 457 -2.53 -7.48 -12.39
C LYS A 457 -1.19 -8.20 -12.25
N ALA A 458 -0.92 -9.19 -13.12
CA ALA A 458 0.37 -9.88 -13.14
C ALA A 458 1.54 -8.95 -13.45
N GLU A 459 1.30 -7.85 -14.18
CA GLU A 459 2.24 -6.77 -14.50
C GLU A 459 2.25 -5.63 -13.46
N GLY A 460 1.48 -5.75 -12.37
CA GLY A 460 1.50 -4.85 -11.22
C GLY A 460 0.48 -3.72 -11.23
N ALA A 461 -0.44 -3.67 -12.20
CA ALA A 461 -1.51 -2.68 -12.21
C ALA A 461 -2.54 -2.93 -11.08
N GLU A 462 -3.10 -1.86 -10.53
CA GLU A 462 -4.34 -1.94 -9.76
C GLU A 462 -5.54 -2.01 -10.69
N ILE A 463 -6.54 -2.81 -10.32
CA ILE A 463 -7.63 -3.20 -11.22
C ILE A 463 -8.98 -2.73 -10.67
N ALA A 464 -9.76 -2.09 -11.53
CA ALA A 464 -11.18 -1.82 -11.33
C ALA A 464 -12.00 -2.56 -12.40
N LEU A 465 -12.93 -3.40 -11.96
CA LEU A 465 -13.81 -4.19 -12.83
C LEU A 465 -15.19 -3.54 -12.88
N PHE A 466 -15.62 -3.13 -14.07
CA PHE A 466 -16.94 -2.56 -14.33
C PHE A 466 -17.82 -3.61 -15.01
N ASP A 467 -18.97 -3.92 -14.41
CA ASP A 467 -19.94 -4.88 -14.96
C ASP A 467 -21.34 -4.62 -14.36
N LEU A 468 -22.40 -5.29 -14.81
CA LEU A 468 -23.78 -5.05 -14.36
C LEU A 468 -24.05 -5.36 -12.86
N GLY A 469 -23.05 -5.87 -12.13
CA GLY A 469 -23.12 -6.18 -10.71
C GLY A 469 -23.47 -7.65 -10.42
N GLY A 470 -23.68 -7.96 -9.13
CA GLY A 470 -24.06 -9.29 -8.66
C GLY A 470 -22.89 -10.24 -8.38
N PRO A 471 -23.19 -11.52 -8.05
CA PRO A 471 -22.22 -12.44 -7.47
C PRO A 471 -21.00 -12.73 -8.33
N SER A 472 -21.13 -12.66 -9.66
CA SER A 472 -20.01 -12.90 -10.59
C SER A 472 -18.94 -11.82 -10.46
N LEU A 473 -19.36 -10.55 -10.39
CA LEU A 473 -18.45 -9.41 -10.23
C LEU A 473 -17.77 -9.44 -8.87
N GLU A 474 -18.53 -9.70 -7.80
CA GLU A 474 -18.01 -9.79 -6.43
C GLU A 474 -16.96 -10.90 -6.30
N LYS A 475 -17.26 -12.09 -6.82
CA LYS A 475 -16.35 -13.24 -6.82
C LYS A 475 -15.06 -12.93 -7.57
N GLU A 476 -15.16 -12.31 -8.73
CA GLU A 476 -14.00 -12.02 -9.58
C GLU A 476 -13.13 -10.91 -8.99
N ALA A 477 -13.76 -9.84 -8.46
CA ALA A 477 -13.07 -8.77 -7.76
C ALA A 477 -12.31 -9.32 -6.53
N ALA A 478 -12.94 -10.18 -5.75
CA ALA A 478 -12.30 -10.84 -4.60
C ALA A 478 -11.12 -11.73 -5.02
N ARG A 479 -11.28 -12.53 -6.09
CA ARG A 479 -10.21 -13.40 -6.62
C ARG A 479 -8.97 -12.62 -7.02
N LEU A 480 -9.14 -11.44 -7.62
CA LEU A 480 -8.05 -10.60 -8.11
C LEU A 480 -7.52 -9.58 -7.09
N GLY A 481 -8.20 -9.41 -5.95
CA GLY A 481 -7.96 -8.27 -5.07
C GLY A 481 -8.15 -6.95 -5.81
N ALA A 482 -9.23 -6.86 -6.59
CA ALA A 482 -9.61 -5.73 -7.43
C ALA A 482 -10.82 -4.98 -6.86
N LEU A 483 -11.06 -3.77 -7.35
CA LEU A 483 -12.28 -3.01 -7.06
C LEU A 483 -13.40 -3.43 -8.01
N GLY A 484 -14.42 -4.12 -7.51
CA GLY A 484 -15.65 -4.39 -8.27
C GLY A 484 -16.65 -3.23 -8.20
N VAL A 485 -17.10 -2.73 -9.36
CA VAL A 485 -18.07 -1.63 -9.46
C VAL A 485 -19.22 -2.00 -10.38
N ALA A 486 -20.45 -1.99 -9.86
CA ALA A 486 -21.64 -2.12 -10.67
C ALA A 486 -21.76 -0.91 -11.60
N CYS A 487 -21.76 -1.15 -12.91
CA CYS A 487 -21.75 -0.14 -13.95
C CYS A 487 -22.51 -0.68 -15.17
N ASP A 488 -23.64 -0.05 -15.49
CA ASP A 488 -24.28 -0.22 -16.80
C ASP A 488 -23.68 0.81 -17.75
N VAL A 489 -22.93 0.33 -18.76
CA VAL A 489 -22.25 1.21 -19.72
C VAL A 489 -23.23 2.04 -20.57
N THR A 490 -24.50 1.62 -20.67
CA THR A 490 -25.54 2.36 -21.39
C THR A 490 -26.12 3.52 -20.58
N ASP A 491 -25.86 3.57 -19.27
CA ASP A 491 -26.26 4.66 -18.38
C ASP A 491 -25.06 5.57 -18.06
N VAL A 492 -25.09 6.79 -18.59
CA VAL A 492 -24.05 7.81 -18.35
C VAL A 492 -23.86 8.11 -16.86
N GLY A 493 -24.92 8.16 -16.07
CA GLY A 493 -24.82 8.40 -14.63
C GLY A 493 -24.13 7.24 -13.91
N SER A 494 -24.42 6.01 -14.32
CA SER A 494 -23.75 4.80 -13.82
C SER A 494 -22.25 4.83 -14.13
N VAL A 495 -21.87 5.20 -15.36
CA VAL A 495 -20.47 5.33 -15.78
C VAL A 495 -19.73 6.40 -14.99
N ASP A 496 -20.28 7.61 -14.89
CA ASP A 496 -19.65 8.72 -14.19
C ASP A 496 -19.45 8.38 -12.70
N ALA A 497 -20.43 7.74 -12.05
CA ALA A 497 -20.31 7.26 -10.68
C ALA A 497 -19.25 6.16 -10.52
N ALA A 498 -19.14 5.24 -11.48
CA ALA A 498 -18.15 4.16 -11.43
C ALA A 498 -16.71 4.68 -11.58
N VAL A 499 -16.50 5.64 -12.48
CA VAL A 499 -15.21 6.32 -12.65
C VAL A 499 -14.88 7.16 -11.43
N ALA A 500 -15.83 7.92 -10.87
CA ALA A 500 -15.63 8.69 -9.64
C ALA A 500 -15.25 7.79 -8.45
N ARG A 501 -15.91 6.64 -8.27
CA ARG A 501 -15.55 5.66 -7.24
C ARG A 501 -14.14 5.11 -7.43
N THR A 502 -13.73 4.87 -8.68
CA THR A 502 -12.37 4.42 -9.01
C THR A 502 -11.34 5.51 -8.69
N ALA A 503 -11.62 6.76 -9.07
CA ALA A 503 -10.75 7.90 -8.77
C ALA A 503 -10.61 8.15 -7.27
N ALA A 504 -11.70 8.07 -6.49
CA ALA A 504 -11.65 8.17 -5.03
C ALA A 504 -10.87 7.00 -4.40
N HIS A 505 -11.02 5.79 -4.94
CA HIS A 505 -10.38 4.60 -4.37
C HIS A 505 -8.90 4.49 -4.71
N PHE A 506 -8.47 4.72 -5.96
CA PHE A 506 -7.07 4.55 -6.36
C PHE A 506 -6.33 5.86 -6.61
N GLY A 507 -7.03 6.99 -6.57
CA GLY A 507 -6.52 8.30 -6.91
C GLY A 507 -6.63 8.67 -8.38
N GLY A 508 -7.13 7.77 -9.25
CA GLY A 508 -7.15 8.05 -10.69
C GLY A 508 -7.35 6.84 -11.60
N VAL A 509 -7.13 7.04 -12.90
CA VAL A 509 -7.20 6.02 -13.98
C VAL A 509 -6.07 6.26 -15.00
N ASP A 510 -5.42 5.19 -15.46
CA ASP A 510 -4.32 5.25 -16.44
C ASP A 510 -4.56 4.40 -17.68
N ILE A 511 -5.32 3.31 -17.53
CA ILE A 511 -5.61 2.37 -18.60
C ILE A 511 -7.11 2.14 -18.60
N LEU A 512 -7.75 2.32 -19.75
CA LEU A 512 -9.10 1.84 -20.01
C LEU A 512 -9.01 0.65 -20.95
N VAL A 513 -9.52 -0.50 -20.52
CA VAL A 513 -9.87 -1.63 -21.39
C VAL A 513 -11.38 -1.60 -21.58
N SER A 514 -11.79 -0.99 -22.69
CA SER A 514 -13.19 -0.86 -23.09
C SER A 514 -13.61 -2.15 -23.83
N ASN A 515 -14.14 -3.11 -23.07
CA ASN A 515 -14.36 -4.50 -23.51
C ASN A 515 -15.82 -4.97 -23.44
N ALA A 516 -16.70 -4.33 -22.67
CA ALA A 516 -18.11 -4.70 -22.60
C ALA A 516 -18.76 -4.70 -23.99
N GLY A 517 -19.52 -5.74 -24.33
CA GLY A 517 -20.18 -5.84 -25.62
C GLY A 517 -21.23 -6.95 -25.68
N ILE A 518 -22.14 -6.84 -26.65
CA ILE A 518 -23.16 -7.86 -26.98
C ILE A 518 -23.14 -8.11 -28.49
N ALA A 519 -23.46 -9.33 -28.91
CA ALA A 519 -23.49 -9.68 -30.33
C ALA A 519 -24.85 -10.26 -30.72
N SER A 520 -25.68 -9.46 -31.39
CA SER A 520 -26.89 -9.96 -32.03
C SER A 520 -26.56 -10.73 -33.32
N GLN A 521 -27.50 -11.56 -33.79
CA GLN A 521 -27.37 -12.31 -35.03
C GLN A 521 -28.59 -12.04 -35.91
N GLY A 522 -28.40 -11.96 -37.22
CA GLY A 522 -29.49 -11.80 -38.18
C GLY A 522 -29.06 -11.08 -39.46
N ARG A 523 -29.99 -10.96 -40.40
CA ARG A 523 -29.81 -10.11 -41.58
C ARG A 523 -30.17 -8.68 -41.21
N VAL A 524 -29.37 -7.72 -41.68
CA VAL A 524 -29.55 -6.28 -41.36
C VAL A 524 -30.97 -5.78 -41.67
N ALA A 525 -31.60 -6.26 -42.74
CA ALA A 525 -32.96 -5.86 -43.11
C ALA A 525 -34.08 -6.57 -42.31
N GLU A 526 -33.74 -7.57 -41.50
CA GLU A 526 -34.68 -8.45 -40.79
C GLU A 526 -34.57 -8.33 -39.26
N VAL A 527 -33.46 -7.81 -38.75
CA VAL A 527 -33.30 -7.51 -37.31
C VAL A 527 -34.25 -6.39 -36.90
N SER A 528 -34.83 -6.49 -35.70
CA SER A 528 -35.72 -5.43 -35.21
C SER A 528 -34.93 -4.17 -34.88
N ASP A 529 -35.58 -3.01 -35.02
CA ASP A 529 -35.05 -1.72 -34.61
C ASP A 529 -34.51 -1.73 -33.17
N ASP A 530 -35.22 -2.37 -32.24
CA ASP A 530 -34.83 -2.41 -30.83
C ASP A 530 -33.55 -3.20 -30.59
N VAL A 531 -33.37 -4.34 -31.29
CA VAL A 531 -32.14 -5.13 -31.21
C VAL A 531 -30.98 -4.37 -31.85
N PHE A 532 -31.22 -3.75 -33.01
CA PHE A 532 -30.21 -2.96 -33.71
C PHE A 532 -29.76 -1.74 -32.90
N ARG A 533 -30.70 -1.00 -32.29
CA ARG A 533 -30.39 0.11 -31.37
C ARG A 533 -29.62 -0.37 -30.16
N ARG A 534 -30.03 -1.49 -29.55
CA ARG A 534 -29.35 -2.06 -28.38
C ARG A 534 -27.88 -2.42 -28.69
N ASP A 535 -27.60 -2.95 -29.87
CA ASP A 535 -26.21 -3.20 -30.30
C ASP A 535 -25.40 -1.90 -30.33
N PHE A 536 -25.94 -0.79 -30.86
CA PHE A 536 -25.28 0.52 -30.83
C PHE A 536 -25.16 1.09 -29.41
N ASP A 537 -26.18 0.95 -28.58
CA ASP A 537 -26.18 1.47 -27.21
C ASP A 537 -25.05 0.85 -26.39
N VAL A 538 -24.83 -0.46 -26.52
CA VAL A 538 -23.75 -1.15 -25.79
C VAL A 538 -22.41 -1.02 -26.52
N ASN A 539 -22.33 -1.41 -27.79
CA ASN A 539 -21.05 -1.59 -28.50
C ASN A 539 -20.48 -0.29 -29.09
N PHE A 540 -21.23 0.82 -29.06
CA PHE A 540 -20.74 2.13 -29.46
C PHE A 540 -20.91 3.17 -28.35
N TRP A 541 -22.15 3.47 -27.94
CA TRP A 541 -22.41 4.51 -26.94
C TRP A 541 -21.86 4.16 -25.56
N GLY A 542 -21.85 2.87 -25.20
CA GLY A 542 -21.21 2.39 -23.98
C GLY A 542 -19.71 2.66 -23.96
N HIS A 543 -19.00 2.29 -25.02
CA HIS A 543 -17.57 2.57 -25.15
C HIS A 543 -17.28 4.07 -25.15
N GLN A 544 -18.10 4.87 -25.85
CA GLN A 544 -17.96 6.33 -25.88
C GLN A 544 -18.15 6.95 -24.50
N SER A 545 -19.17 6.52 -23.76
CA SER A 545 -19.49 7.05 -22.43
C SER A 545 -18.35 6.79 -21.45
N VAL A 546 -17.81 5.57 -21.45
CA VAL A 546 -16.70 5.20 -20.57
C VAL A 546 -15.40 5.89 -20.98
N ALA A 547 -15.07 5.93 -22.27
CA ALA A 547 -13.87 6.62 -22.77
C ALA A 547 -13.90 8.12 -22.41
N ARG A 548 -15.02 8.80 -22.63
CA ARG A 548 -15.21 10.21 -22.26
C ARG A 548 -14.99 10.44 -20.77
N ALA A 549 -15.57 9.59 -19.91
CA ALA A 549 -15.43 9.74 -18.46
C ALA A 549 -13.98 9.52 -17.99
N VAL A 550 -13.31 8.49 -18.53
CA VAL A 550 -11.91 8.19 -18.18
C VAL A 550 -10.93 9.24 -18.70
N VAL A 551 -11.11 9.74 -19.92
CA VAL A 551 -10.24 10.80 -20.48
C VAL A 551 -10.23 12.05 -19.61
N LYS A 552 -11.39 12.47 -19.08
CA LYS A 552 -11.46 13.60 -18.14
C LYS A 552 -10.55 13.40 -16.92
N VAL A 553 -10.50 12.19 -16.37
CA VAL A 553 -9.61 11.84 -15.24
C VAL A 553 -8.15 11.86 -15.69
N MET A 554 -7.82 11.28 -16.84
CA MET A 554 -6.46 11.26 -17.38
C MET A 554 -5.93 12.68 -17.63
N GLU A 555 -6.74 13.57 -18.20
CA GLU A 555 -6.42 14.98 -18.42
C GLU A 555 -6.25 15.74 -17.10
N GLN A 556 -7.10 15.47 -16.11
CA GLN A 556 -6.93 16.05 -14.78
C GLN A 556 -5.63 15.63 -14.10
N GLN A 557 -5.16 14.39 -14.34
CA GLN A 557 -3.88 13.92 -13.83
C GLN A 557 -2.70 14.55 -14.58
N GLY A 558 -2.84 14.80 -15.88
CA GLY A 558 -1.75 15.31 -16.73
C GLY A 558 -0.61 14.30 -16.96
N ASN A 559 -0.87 13.00 -16.76
CA ASN A 559 0.16 11.95 -16.82
C ASN A 559 0.10 11.09 -18.09
N GLY A 560 -0.75 11.43 -19.07
CA GLY A 560 -1.08 10.58 -20.20
C GLY A 560 -1.90 9.35 -19.80
N GLY A 561 -2.00 8.35 -20.69
CA GLY A 561 -2.78 7.13 -20.45
C GLY A 561 -2.91 6.25 -21.69
N ALA A 562 -3.66 5.16 -21.56
CA ALA A 562 -3.96 4.25 -22.66
C ALA A 562 -5.46 3.91 -22.71
N LEU A 563 -6.09 4.18 -23.85
CA LEU A 563 -7.45 3.75 -24.19
C LEU A 563 -7.36 2.54 -25.11
N LEU A 564 -7.79 1.39 -24.64
CA LEU A 564 -7.68 0.11 -25.33
C LEU A 564 -9.08 -0.45 -25.57
N PHE A 565 -9.46 -0.60 -26.83
CA PHE A 565 -10.80 -1.03 -27.22
C PHE A 565 -10.77 -2.47 -27.73
N ASN A 566 -11.71 -3.29 -27.25
CA ASN A 566 -11.92 -4.61 -27.83
C ASN A 566 -12.82 -4.49 -29.07
N LEU A 567 -12.22 -4.57 -30.25
CA LEU A 567 -12.93 -4.73 -31.50
C LEU A 567 -13.02 -6.24 -31.74
N ALA A 568 -14.14 -6.89 -31.44
CA ALA A 568 -14.28 -8.30 -31.82
C ALA A 568 -14.01 -8.51 -33.34
N LYS A 569 -13.80 -9.76 -33.78
CA LYS A 569 -13.50 -10.24 -35.17
C LYS A 569 -14.27 -9.56 -36.33
N GLN A 570 -15.32 -8.85 -36.01
CA GLN A 570 -16.43 -8.46 -36.86
C GLN A 570 -16.32 -7.01 -37.37
N ALA A 571 -15.28 -6.24 -37.00
CA ALA A 571 -15.10 -4.85 -37.45
C ALA A 571 -15.03 -4.69 -38.99
N VAL A 572 -14.64 -5.77 -39.69
CA VAL A 572 -14.45 -5.82 -41.16
C VAL A 572 -15.38 -6.83 -41.86
N ARG A 573 -16.36 -7.38 -41.14
CA ARG A 573 -17.39 -8.28 -41.69
C ARG A 573 -18.73 -7.54 -41.80
N SER A 574 -19.68 -8.11 -42.53
CA SER A 574 -21.01 -7.51 -42.77
C SER A 574 -22.08 -8.18 -41.92
N GLY A 575 -22.80 -7.41 -41.11
CA GLY A 575 -23.93 -7.82 -40.31
C GLY A 575 -24.40 -6.69 -39.38
N PRO A 576 -25.54 -6.84 -38.70
CA PRO A 576 -26.13 -5.75 -37.90
C PRO A 576 -25.22 -5.34 -36.73
N TYR A 577 -24.73 -6.31 -35.96
CA TYR A 577 -23.76 -6.09 -34.88
C TYR A 577 -22.47 -5.45 -35.39
N GLU A 578 -21.93 -5.95 -36.51
CA GLU A 578 -20.69 -5.50 -37.15
C GLU A 578 -20.70 -3.99 -37.43
N THR A 579 -21.87 -3.41 -37.77
CA THR A 579 -21.98 -1.97 -38.05
C THR A 579 -21.65 -1.11 -36.82
N SER A 580 -22.02 -1.56 -35.62
CA SER A 580 -21.69 -0.86 -34.36
C SER A 580 -20.19 -0.90 -34.07
N ILE A 581 -19.53 -2.02 -34.38
CA ILE A 581 -18.08 -2.20 -34.20
C ILE A 581 -17.27 -1.40 -35.24
N ALA A 582 -17.77 -1.29 -36.48
CA ALA A 582 -17.17 -0.42 -37.50
C ALA A 582 -17.23 1.06 -37.09
N ALA A 583 -18.35 1.49 -36.47
CA ALA A 583 -18.44 2.83 -35.89
C ALA A 583 -17.48 3.02 -34.71
N LEU A 584 -17.33 2.00 -33.85
CA LEU A 584 -16.36 2.02 -32.76
C LEU A 584 -14.92 2.18 -33.28
N LEU A 585 -14.53 1.52 -34.37
CA LEU A 585 -13.21 1.70 -34.97
C LEU A 585 -12.91 3.16 -35.33
N ALA A 586 -13.86 3.85 -35.97
CA ALA A 586 -13.71 5.27 -36.28
C ALA A 586 -13.56 6.13 -35.01
N LEU A 587 -14.28 5.76 -33.94
CA LEU A 587 -14.16 6.42 -32.65
C LEU A 587 -12.77 6.27 -32.03
N VAL A 588 -12.16 5.07 -32.09
CA VAL A 588 -10.80 4.83 -31.60
C VAL A 588 -9.79 5.75 -32.30
N GLN A 589 -9.90 5.88 -33.61
CA GLN A 589 -9.03 6.76 -34.40
C GLN A 589 -9.21 8.22 -34.01
N GLN A 590 -10.45 8.65 -33.74
CA GLN A 590 -10.71 10.02 -33.30
C GLN A 590 -10.06 10.32 -31.94
N TYR A 591 -10.20 9.42 -30.95
CA TYR A 591 -9.52 9.59 -29.66
C TYR A 591 -7.99 9.64 -29.79
N ALA A 592 -7.42 8.85 -30.71
CA ALA A 592 -5.98 8.87 -30.97
C ALA A 592 -5.51 10.22 -31.51
N ILE A 593 -6.29 10.84 -32.41
CA ILE A 593 -6.00 12.15 -33.01
C ILE A 593 -6.13 13.26 -31.96
N GLU A 594 -7.22 13.25 -31.18
CA GLU A 594 -7.54 14.34 -30.26
C GLU A 594 -6.64 14.38 -29.02
N HIS A 595 -6.31 13.24 -28.43
CA HIS A 595 -5.61 13.19 -27.14
C HIS A 595 -4.15 12.73 -27.21
N GLY A 596 -3.62 12.43 -28.40
CA GLY A 596 -2.22 12.07 -28.58
C GLY A 596 -1.25 13.13 -28.05
N ALA A 597 -1.58 14.42 -28.20
CA ALA A 597 -0.78 15.54 -27.68
C ALA A 597 -0.76 15.60 -26.13
N SER A 598 -1.77 15.02 -25.47
CA SER A 598 -1.86 14.89 -24.02
C SER A 598 -1.17 13.61 -23.50
N GLY A 599 -0.49 12.86 -24.37
CA GLY A 599 0.15 11.59 -24.03
C GLY A 599 -0.84 10.44 -23.77
N ILE A 600 -2.09 10.56 -24.23
CA ILE A 600 -3.09 9.50 -24.13
C ILE A 600 -3.12 8.74 -25.46
N THR A 601 -2.72 7.48 -25.45
CA THR A 601 -2.80 6.62 -26.64
C THR A 601 -4.20 6.03 -26.76
N ALA A 602 -4.66 5.78 -27.99
CA ALA A 602 -5.89 5.05 -28.23
C ALA A 602 -5.65 3.97 -29.28
N ASN A 603 -5.84 2.70 -28.91
CA ASN A 603 -5.61 1.55 -29.78
C ASN A 603 -6.73 0.53 -29.62
N ALA A 604 -6.78 -0.41 -30.56
CA ALA A 604 -7.74 -1.50 -30.50
C ALA A 604 -7.06 -2.86 -30.64
N VAL A 605 -7.65 -3.87 -30.01
CA VAL A 605 -7.34 -5.28 -30.26
C VAL A 605 -8.47 -5.88 -31.08
N HIS A 606 -8.09 -6.52 -32.17
CA HIS A 606 -8.98 -7.25 -33.06
C HIS A 606 -8.80 -8.75 -32.86
N SER A 607 -9.61 -9.39 -32.02
CA SER A 607 -9.49 -10.83 -31.74
C SER A 607 -10.45 -11.69 -32.56
N ASP A 608 -10.03 -12.91 -32.93
CA ASP A 608 -10.95 -13.96 -33.40
C ASP A 608 -11.98 -14.31 -32.30
N GLY A 609 -13.05 -15.02 -32.65
CA GLY A 609 -14.05 -15.53 -31.71
C GLY A 609 -13.39 -16.49 -30.73
N VAL A 610 -12.92 -15.94 -29.62
CA VAL A 610 -12.48 -16.71 -28.46
C VAL A 610 -13.72 -17.40 -27.87
N HIS A 611 -13.58 -18.64 -27.38
CA HIS A 611 -14.64 -19.36 -26.66
C HIS A 611 -15.03 -18.61 -25.38
N ALA A 612 -15.88 -17.58 -25.53
CA ALA A 612 -16.15 -16.56 -24.51
C ALA A 612 -17.63 -16.45 -24.12
N GLY A 613 -18.48 -17.42 -24.51
CA GLY A 613 -19.89 -17.51 -24.09
C GLY A 613 -20.87 -16.59 -24.83
N LEU A 614 -20.39 -15.64 -25.64
CA LEU A 614 -21.23 -14.81 -26.53
C LEU A 614 -21.76 -15.54 -27.78
N MET A 615 -21.27 -16.75 -28.06
CA MET A 615 -21.65 -17.56 -29.22
C MET A 615 -22.22 -18.91 -28.73
N ALA A 616 -23.28 -19.41 -29.39
CA ALA A 616 -23.94 -20.70 -29.13
C ALA A 616 -22.98 -21.91 -29.40
N PRO A 617 -23.33 -23.17 -29.03
CA PRO A 617 -22.37 -24.28 -28.91
C PRO A 617 -21.69 -24.64 -30.25
N PRO A 618 -20.52 -25.32 -30.21
CA PRO A 618 -19.52 -25.23 -31.26
C PRO A 618 -20.01 -25.80 -32.59
N ILE A 619 -19.84 -25.03 -33.66
CA ILE A 619 -19.37 -25.62 -34.92
C ILE A 619 -18.02 -26.23 -34.56
N THR A 620 -17.97 -27.56 -34.47
CA THR A 620 -16.83 -28.41 -34.01
C THR A 620 -15.50 -27.68 -33.96
N ALA A 621 -14.74 -27.76 -32.85
CA ALA A 621 -13.41 -27.15 -32.66
C ALA A 621 -12.46 -27.23 -33.89
N ASN A 622 -12.64 -28.24 -34.74
CA ASN A 622 -11.96 -28.39 -36.03
C ASN A 622 -12.29 -27.34 -37.11
N GLY A 623 -13.41 -26.63 -37.08
CA GLY A 623 -13.84 -25.71 -38.14
C GLY A 623 -13.25 -24.30 -38.03
N HIS A 624 -13.27 -23.73 -36.81
CA HIS A 624 -12.69 -22.40 -36.55
C HIS A 624 -11.16 -22.40 -36.66
N VAL A 625 -10.50 -23.41 -36.07
CA VAL A 625 -9.04 -23.59 -36.13
C VAL A 625 -8.55 -23.81 -37.57
N ARG A 626 -9.35 -24.43 -38.45
CA ARG A 626 -9.02 -24.61 -39.87
C ARG A 626 -9.15 -23.34 -40.72
N SER A 627 -9.79 -22.29 -40.21
CA SER A 627 -10.06 -21.06 -40.98
C SER A 627 -8.97 -20.00 -40.86
N ASN A 628 -8.05 -20.12 -39.91
CA ASN A 628 -6.91 -19.24 -39.75
C ASN A 628 -5.62 -19.88 -40.32
N LEU A 629 -4.67 -19.04 -40.75
CA LEU A 629 -3.46 -19.48 -41.45
C LEU A 629 -2.47 -20.24 -40.55
N ILE A 630 -2.49 -19.98 -39.24
CA ILE A 630 -1.60 -20.62 -38.26
C ILE A 630 -2.09 -22.02 -37.88
N GLY A 631 -3.38 -22.32 -38.05
CA GLY A 631 -3.98 -23.59 -37.69
C GLY A 631 -4.02 -23.83 -36.17
N ARG A 632 -4.13 -22.77 -35.35
CA ARG A 632 -4.20 -22.85 -33.89
C ARG A 632 -5.44 -22.14 -33.35
N GLU A 633 -5.94 -22.61 -32.21
CA GLU A 633 -6.98 -21.91 -31.46
C GLU A 633 -6.42 -20.61 -30.87
N VAL A 634 -7.19 -19.53 -30.96
CA VAL A 634 -6.91 -18.26 -30.28
C VAL A 634 -7.59 -18.28 -28.93
N THR A 635 -6.81 -18.07 -27.87
CA THR A 635 -7.26 -18.14 -26.48
C THR A 635 -7.52 -16.75 -25.88
N THR A 636 -8.19 -16.69 -24.73
CA THR A 636 -8.35 -15.44 -23.97
C THR A 636 -7.01 -14.88 -23.50
N THR A 637 -6.03 -15.75 -23.26
CA THR A 637 -4.65 -15.37 -22.88
C THR A 637 -3.96 -14.65 -24.03
N ASP A 638 -4.07 -15.16 -25.27
CA ASP A 638 -3.47 -14.49 -26.44
C ASP A 638 -4.00 -13.06 -26.62
N VAL A 639 -5.31 -12.87 -26.37
CA VAL A 639 -5.94 -11.55 -26.40
C VAL A 639 -5.47 -10.68 -25.23
N ALA A 640 -5.39 -11.23 -24.02
CA ALA A 640 -4.93 -10.51 -22.84
C ALA A 640 -3.49 -9.99 -23.00
N ASP A 641 -2.60 -10.80 -23.57
CA ASP A 641 -1.20 -10.42 -23.82
C ASP A 641 -1.11 -9.24 -24.81
N ALA A 642 -2.00 -9.17 -25.80
CA ALA A 642 -2.09 -8.04 -26.72
C ALA A 642 -2.50 -6.74 -26.01
N PHE A 643 -3.48 -6.79 -25.10
CA PHE A 643 -3.86 -5.65 -24.27
C PHE A 643 -2.72 -5.21 -23.35
N VAL A 644 -2.00 -6.16 -22.74
CA VAL A 644 -0.82 -5.87 -21.91
C VAL A 644 0.28 -5.19 -22.72
N TYR A 645 0.54 -5.66 -23.94
CA TYR A 645 1.49 -5.02 -24.86
C TYR A 645 1.10 -3.57 -25.15
N LEU A 646 -0.15 -3.32 -25.56
CA LEU A 646 -0.62 -1.98 -25.90
C LEU A 646 -0.69 -1.05 -24.68
N ALA A 647 -1.00 -1.57 -23.48
CA ALA A 647 -0.96 -0.82 -22.23
C ALA A 647 0.45 -0.29 -21.91
N LYS A 648 1.50 -1.00 -22.35
CA LYS A 648 2.90 -0.60 -22.19
C LYS A 648 3.41 0.27 -23.36
N ALA A 649 2.71 0.29 -24.49
CA ALA A 649 3.17 0.92 -25.73
C ALA A 649 2.84 2.44 -25.78
N ARG A 650 3.66 3.26 -25.12
CA ARG A 650 3.44 4.73 -25.01
C ARG A 650 3.58 5.52 -26.31
N VAL A 651 4.29 4.99 -27.30
CA VAL A 651 4.51 5.63 -28.60
C VAL A 651 3.68 4.98 -29.73
N CYS A 652 2.72 4.12 -29.38
CA CYS A 652 1.83 3.44 -30.32
C CYS A 652 0.40 3.98 -30.11
N THR A 653 -0.18 4.61 -31.12
CA THR A 653 -1.56 5.13 -31.08
C THR A 653 -2.21 5.02 -32.46
N GLY A 654 -3.53 4.84 -32.49
CA GLY A 654 -4.32 4.66 -33.70
C GLY A 654 -4.19 3.27 -34.35
N VAL A 655 -3.57 2.29 -33.68
CA VAL A 655 -3.32 0.96 -34.23
C VAL A 655 -4.45 -0.01 -33.87
N VAL A 656 -4.77 -0.90 -34.81
CA VAL A 656 -5.58 -2.09 -34.59
C VAL A 656 -4.68 -3.32 -34.64
N LEU A 657 -4.54 -4.01 -33.50
CA LEU A 657 -3.70 -5.20 -33.38
C LEU A 657 -4.54 -6.48 -33.54
N SER A 658 -4.33 -7.22 -34.63
CA SER A 658 -5.05 -8.46 -34.91
C SER A 658 -4.48 -9.67 -34.17
N ILE A 659 -5.35 -10.39 -33.46
CA ILE A 659 -5.08 -11.63 -32.72
C ILE A 659 -6.08 -12.69 -33.22
N ASP A 660 -5.82 -13.22 -34.42
CA ASP A 660 -6.79 -14.08 -35.12
C ASP A 660 -6.18 -15.29 -35.85
N GLY A 661 -4.89 -15.55 -35.65
CA GLY A 661 -4.18 -16.61 -36.36
C GLY A 661 -4.02 -16.36 -37.86
N GLY A 662 -4.22 -15.13 -38.34
CA GLY A 662 -4.17 -14.74 -39.76
C GLY A 662 -5.46 -15.05 -40.49
N ASN A 663 -6.62 -14.68 -39.96
CA ASN A 663 -7.90 -14.97 -40.62
C ASN A 663 -8.07 -14.09 -41.86
N VAL A 664 -7.98 -14.68 -43.06
CA VAL A 664 -8.01 -13.93 -44.34
C VAL A 664 -9.28 -13.08 -44.49
N GLY A 665 -10.43 -13.55 -43.98
CA GLY A 665 -11.71 -12.84 -44.07
C GLY A 665 -11.85 -11.68 -43.08
N ALA A 666 -10.93 -11.54 -42.13
CA ALA A 666 -10.90 -10.49 -41.11
C ALA A 666 -9.60 -9.65 -41.16
N MET A 667 -8.76 -9.83 -42.18
CA MET A 667 -7.57 -9.00 -42.35
C MET A 667 -7.94 -7.54 -42.59
N MET A 668 -7.45 -6.65 -41.73
CA MET A 668 -7.54 -5.20 -41.91
C MET A 668 -6.71 -4.82 -43.16
N ARG A 669 -7.29 -4.09 -44.10
CA ARG A 669 -6.65 -3.66 -45.36
C ARG A 669 -6.62 -2.16 -45.49
#